data_AF-A0A954YDQ3-F1
#
_entry.id   AF-A0A954YDQ3-F1
#
_cell.length_a   1.000
_cell.length_b   1.000
_cell.length_c   1.000
_cell.angle_alpha   90.00
_cell.angle_beta   90.00
_cell.angle_gamma   90.00
#
_symmetry.space_group_name_H-M   'P 1'
#
loop_
_entity.id
_entity.type
_entity.pdbx_description
1 polymer ?
#
loop_
_entity_poly.entity_id
_entity_poly.type
_entity_poly.pdbx_seq_one_letter_code
_entity_poly.pdbx_strand_id
1 'polypeptide(L)'
;MKKWCLTLITAGSCCAAAWAIPGDVVIGATQGPDVIVGACHDVTRWGQVGSIHAYSVGTTSCSIGTTPVLWRSSGSGSNEHPVIAQNFYRLKDGRFEQIGQSWLKHGFTAVNNGICGTCDGQLGTRLGVGCSDPYGAGLNGSQGSLGARFEVNAYTGVFPVSPTRPGTGTLNGRLQVEDVDVDPGQNAGAIYWAECQYVTADDAQAGNGYNNASHRQVWFQANRDATFTNPGGGGASPTICQLPAIEGWKASDPTVAIRKLDLAGDGRVYIAWRSENTGPGMFHYEFAVYNLNSHRSVRGFAIPFPEGKNVSNAYFHDVDYHSGEPFDNTDWPVAVGTDRVGWAGDSYATNQNANALRWGTMYNFAFDADFTPEEIPNYELTLFRPAVDPNDAPEVIVGELPIGAGPPANILYPAGGETLNVDEPIDIELFASPTTRVNVQVSTNYAVFDAVAEDDFENTSTRSNWNSGGPRLWDYTNTEAYEGSMSAASGNIADGQLTWLEREHAGGGTLQFWYKVSSEANFDELRFKVGSRTLLRASGETDWTLFTYEFETTDPVTLRWEYRKDGANSAGQDKAWIDNFVIGADTTSWSDVVETTAPGTTLIPWTPTVVSEHTRLRVRNDLGDGEYGEWDLIDHSFAVRIYGDATGDCAVNLADLAATLAGFGTCDGDPLFDSQADFNHDLCLDLSDVSGVLSNFGATCP
;
A
#
# COMPACT_ATOMS: atom_id res chain seq x y z
N MET A 1 7.06 35.54 27.84
CA MET A 1 5.59 35.60 27.79
C MET A 1 5.05 34.20 27.53
N LYS A 2 4.08 33.74 28.32
CA LYS A 2 3.58 32.36 28.36
C LYS A 2 3.00 31.92 26.99
N LYS A 3 3.54 30.88 26.36
CA LYS A 3 2.86 30.15 25.28
C LYS A 3 1.94 29.11 25.93
N TRP A 4 0.65 29.23 25.62
CA TRP A 4 -0.35 28.23 25.94
C TRP A 4 -0.23 27.06 24.97
N CYS A 5 -0.12 25.86 25.51
CA CYS A 5 -0.32 24.60 24.80
C CYS A 5 -1.84 24.43 24.61
N LEU A 6 -2.32 24.36 23.37
CA LEU A 6 -3.68 23.95 23.07
C LEU A 6 -3.62 22.60 22.37
N THR A 7 -3.79 21.55 23.17
CA THR A 7 -4.08 20.19 22.71
C THR A 7 -5.49 20.19 22.13
N LEU A 8 -5.62 20.16 20.81
CA LEU A 8 -6.88 19.85 20.13
C LEU A 8 -6.86 18.37 19.74
N ILE A 9 -7.45 17.55 20.61
CA ILE A 9 -7.99 16.25 20.23
C ILE A 9 -9.34 16.56 19.58
N THR A 10 -9.42 16.46 18.26
CA THR A 10 -10.70 16.37 17.54
C THR A 10 -10.68 15.11 16.69
N ALA A 11 -11.33 14.08 17.21
CA ALA A 11 -11.97 13.07 16.38
C ALA A 11 -13.10 13.77 15.59
N GLY A 12 -13.18 13.52 14.28
CA GLY A 12 -14.34 13.89 13.47
C GLY A 12 -14.00 14.65 12.19
N SER A 13 -13.72 13.90 11.13
CA SER A 13 -14.08 14.25 9.75
C SER A 13 -13.97 12.96 8.92
N CYS A 14 -15.09 12.25 8.74
CA CYS A 14 -15.12 10.95 8.04
C CYS A 14 -15.35 11.04 6.53
N CYS A 15 -15.42 12.24 5.93
CA CYS A 15 -15.60 12.38 4.47
C CYS A 15 -14.80 13.54 3.84
N ALA A 16 -13.77 14.07 4.51
CA ALA A 16 -13.03 15.25 4.02
C ALA A 16 -11.53 15.03 3.78
N ALA A 17 -11.13 13.78 3.53
CA ALA A 17 -9.81 13.47 2.96
C ALA A 17 -9.96 12.75 1.60
N ALA A 18 -10.93 13.19 0.81
CA ALA A 18 -10.73 13.26 -0.63
C ALA A 18 -10.27 14.69 -0.91
N TRP A 19 -9.12 14.83 -1.55
CA TRP A 19 -8.52 16.12 -1.87
C TRP A 19 -9.55 16.95 -2.63
N ALA A 20 -9.90 18.13 -2.10
CA ALA A 20 -10.77 19.06 -2.78
C ALA A 20 -10.05 19.58 -4.04
N ILE A 21 -10.45 19.07 -5.20
CA ILE A 21 -10.05 19.58 -6.51
C ILE A 21 -10.84 20.88 -6.75
N PRO A 22 -10.22 22.00 -7.15
CA PRO A 22 -10.97 23.15 -7.62
C PRO A 22 -11.53 22.83 -9.01
N GLY A 23 -12.79 22.39 -9.05
CA GLY A 23 -13.51 22.05 -10.28
C GLY A 23 -14.57 20.99 -10.03
N ASP A 24 -15.59 21.31 -9.23
CA ASP A 24 -16.60 20.36 -8.75
C ASP A 24 -17.36 19.65 -9.88
N VAL A 25 -17.03 18.37 -10.12
CA VAL A 25 -18.05 17.35 -10.36
C VAL A 25 -18.49 16.87 -8.98
N VAL A 26 -19.65 17.34 -8.53
CA VAL A 26 -20.33 16.80 -7.36
C VAL A 26 -20.58 15.31 -7.62
N ILE A 27 -19.91 14.42 -6.90
CA ILE A 27 -20.32 13.01 -6.83
C ILE A 27 -21.71 13.04 -6.20
N GLY A 28 -22.75 12.84 -7.02
CA GLY A 28 -24.14 12.97 -6.58
C GLY A 28 -24.43 12.01 -5.43
N ALA A 29 -25.11 12.49 -4.39
CA ALA A 29 -25.65 11.64 -3.34
C ALA A 29 -26.46 10.49 -3.97
N THR A 30 -26.31 9.29 -3.43
CA THR A 30 -27.06 8.11 -3.87
C THR A 30 -28.57 8.35 -3.70
N GLN A 31 -29.35 7.88 -4.66
CA GLN A 31 -30.80 8.08 -4.63
C GLN A 31 -31.42 7.20 -3.54
N GLY A 32 -32.33 7.75 -2.74
CA GLY A 32 -32.99 7.04 -1.64
C GLY A 32 -32.17 7.00 -0.33
N PRO A 33 -32.54 6.11 0.62
CA PRO A 33 -31.77 5.86 1.82
C PRO A 33 -30.43 5.20 1.48
N ASP A 34 -29.36 5.66 2.11
CA ASP A 34 -28.03 5.05 2.02
C ASP A 34 -27.39 5.10 3.40
N VAL A 35 -27.05 3.94 3.97
CA VAL A 35 -26.35 3.81 5.24
C VAL A 35 -25.01 3.10 5.07
N ILE A 36 -23.94 3.77 5.47
CA ILE A 36 -22.59 3.24 5.48
C ILE A 36 -22.05 3.12 6.90
N VAL A 37 -20.99 2.31 7.09
CA VAL A 37 -20.14 2.43 8.28
C VAL A 37 -19.22 3.63 8.10
N GLY A 38 -19.47 4.71 8.84
CA GLY A 38 -18.59 5.87 8.88
C GLY A 38 -17.34 5.64 9.72
N ALA A 39 -17.41 4.85 10.78
CA ALA A 39 -16.24 4.51 11.60
C ALA A 39 -16.41 3.18 12.34
N CYS A 40 -15.31 2.45 12.50
CA CYS A 40 -15.11 1.43 13.53
C CYS A 40 -14.27 2.08 14.63
N HIS A 41 -14.81 2.44 15.81
CA HIS A 41 -14.15 3.41 16.69
C HIS A 41 -13.61 2.88 18.03
N ASP A 42 -14.06 1.73 18.49
CA ASP A 42 -13.56 1.07 19.70
C ASP A 42 -13.76 -0.46 19.59
N VAL A 43 -13.06 -1.22 20.44
CA VAL A 43 -13.18 -2.68 20.53
C VAL A 43 -13.32 -3.08 21.99
N THR A 44 -14.14 -4.10 22.27
CA THR A 44 -14.29 -4.69 23.60
C THR A 44 -14.02 -6.19 23.51
N ARG A 45 -13.17 -6.70 24.40
CA ARG A 45 -13.02 -8.14 24.63
C ARG A 45 -13.86 -8.55 25.84
N TRP A 46 -14.69 -9.57 25.67
CA TRP A 46 -15.65 -10.05 26.67
C TRP A 46 -15.13 -11.21 27.51
N GLY A 47 -14.03 -11.83 27.07
CA GLY A 47 -13.39 -12.95 27.75
C GLY A 47 -13.05 -14.08 26.77
N GLN A 48 -12.84 -15.25 27.34
CA GLN A 48 -12.41 -16.46 26.65
C GLN A 48 -13.13 -17.67 27.22
N VAL A 49 -13.45 -18.66 26.38
CA VAL A 49 -13.87 -19.99 26.80
C VAL A 49 -13.16 -21.01 25.92
N GLY A 50 -12.35 -21.89 26.52
CA GLY A 50 -11.45 -22.76 25.74
C GLY A 50 -10.41 -21.92 24.99
N SER A 51 -10.21 -22.19 23.71
CA SER A 51 -9.33 -21.42 22.83
C SER A 51 -10.01 -20.20 22.20
N ILE A 52 -11.33 -20.04 22.34
CA ILE A 52 -12.08 -18.98 21.67
C ILE A 52 -12.17 -17.72 22.53
N HIS A 53 -11.82 -16.58 21.96
CA HIS A 53 -12.05 -15.26 22.50
C HIS A 53 -13.30 -14.61 21.92
N ALA A 54 -13.99 -13.81 22.74
CA ALA A 54 -15.16 -13.05 22.32
C ALA A 54 -14.85 -11.54 22.26
N TYR A 55 -15.18 -10.92 21.13
CA TYR A 55 -14.99 -9.49 20.86
C TYR A 55 -16.29 -8.82 20.41
N SER A 56 -16.24 -7.50 20.34
CA SER A 56 -17.19 -6.65 19.62
C SER A 56 -16.53 -5.34 19.25
N VAL A 57 -16.92 -4.77 18.13
CA VAL A 57 -16.43 -3.52 17.54
C VAL A 57 -17.56 -2.49 17.59
N GLY A 58 -17.27 -1.29 18.09
CA GLY A 58 -18.22 -0.19 18.04
C GLY A 58 -18.16 0.53 16.71
N THR A 59 -19.32 1.01 16.28
CA THR A 59 -19.54 1.54 14.95
C THR A 59 -20.23 2.88 15.00
N THR A 60 -19.87 3.78 14.07
CA THR A 60 -20.69 4.95 13.74
C THR A 60 -21.23 4.76 12.34
N SER A 61 -22.55 4.79 12.18
CA SER A 61 -23.18 4.84 10.87
C SER A 61 -23.21 6.27 10.33
N CYS A 62 -23.22 6.40 9.01
CA CYS A 62 -23.49 7.64 8.30
C CYS A 62 -24.64 7.43 7.32
N SER A 63 -25.59 8.37 7.26
CA SER A 63 -26.54 8.42 6.16
C SER A 63 -26.07 9.39 5.07
N ILE A 64 -25.65 8.85 3.92
CA ILE A 64 -25.07 9.63 2.82
C ILE A 64 -26.01 9.76 1.61
N GLY A 65 -27.21 9.22 1.71
CA GLY A 65 -28.21 9.21 0.66
C GLY A 65 -29.01 10.51 0.58
N THR A 66 -30.07 10.50 -0.23
CA THR A 66 -30.96 11.65 -0.44
C THR A 66 -32.22 11.62 0.42
N THR A 67 -32.48 10.52 1.14
CA THR A 67 -33.61 10.40 2.08
C THR A 67 -33.21 9.72 3.38
N PRO A 68 -33.87 10.02 4.52
CA PRO A 68 -33.56 9.39 5.81
C PRO A 68 -33.75 7.87 5.81
N VAL A 69 -32.84 7.16 6.48
CA VAL A 69 -32.87 5.71 6.70
C VAL A 69 -33.76 5.37 7.90
N LEU A 70 -34.55 4.30 7.81
CA LEU A 70 -35.42 3.85 8.90
C LEU A 70 -34.63 3.24 10.08
N TRP A 71 -35.09 3.49 11.30
CA TRP A 71 -34.43 3.08 12.56
C TRP A 71 -35.41 2.63 13.66
N ARG A 72 -36.49 1.96 13.27
CA ARG A 72 -37.55 1.48 14.16
C ARG A 72 -37.20 0.11 14.73
N SER A 73 -36.98 0.06 16.04
CA SER A 73 -36.51 -1.15 16.75
C SER A 73 -37.50 -2.32 16.73
N SER A 74 -36.99 -3.55 16.88
CA SER A 74 -37.81 -4.74 17.16
C SER A 74 -38.67 -4.59 18.42
N GLY A 75 -38.23 -3.81 19.41
CA GLY A 75 -39.03 -3.51 20.60
C GLY A 75 -40.33 -2.75 20.30
N SER A 76 -40.41 -2.08 19.14
CA SER A 76 -41.61 -1.41 18.63
C SER A 76 -42.48 -2.32 17.74
N GLY A 77 -42.12 -3.60 17.59
CA GLY A 77 -42.79 -4.52 16.67
C GLY A 77 -42.45 -4.28 15.20
N SER A 78 -41.29 -3.70 14.90
CA SER A 78 -40.81 -3.41 13.54
C SER A 78 -39.45 -4.06 13.26
N ASN A 79 -39.19 -4.39 12.00
CA ASN A 79 -37.88 -4.80 11.45
C ASN A 79 -37.25 -3.69 10.58
N GLU A 80 -37.78 -2.48 10.62
CA GLU A 80 -37.32 -1.34 9.81
C GLU A 80 -36.15 -0.61 10.51
N HIS A 81 -35.07 -1.34 10.77
CA HIS A 81 -33.82 -0.81 11.33
C HIS A 81 -32.63 -1.60 10.77
N PRO A 82 -31.40 -1.08 10.87
CA PRO A 82 -30.26 -1.84 10.41
C PRO A 82 -29.82 -2.91 11.40
N VAL A 83 -29.29 -3.99 10.85
CA VAL A 83 -28.49 -4.98 11.55
C VAL A 83 -27.00 -4.76 11.22
N ILE A 84 -26.13 -5.06 12.18
CA ILE A 84 -24.69 -4.78 12.08
C ILE A 84 -23.89 -6.07 12.22
N ALA A 85 -23.23 -6.48 11.14
CA ALA A 85 -22.25 -7.56 11.15
C ALA A 85 -20.86 -7.04 11.54
N GLN A 86 -20.08 -7.86 12.22
CA GLN A 86 -18.69 -7.57 12.61
C GLN A 86 -17.84 -8.81 12.31
N ASN A 87 -16.67 -8.59 11.71
CA ASN A 87 -15.74 -9.65 11.32
C ASN A 87 -14.29 -9.22 11.60
N PHE A 88 -13.42 -10.19 11.88
CA PHE A 88 -11.96 -9.98 11.93
C PHE A 88 -11.25 -10.74 10.82
N TYR A 89 -10.17 -10.15 10.31
CA TYR A 89 -9.35 -10.69 9.23
C TYR A 89 -7.87 -10.62 9.60
N ARG A 90 -7.07 -11.54 9.05
CA ARG A 90 -5.61 -11.60 9.18
C ARG A 90 -4.97 -11.71 7.80
N LEU A 91 -4.00 -10.85 7.51
CA LEU A 91 -3.00 -11.05 6.46
C LEU A 91 -1.73 -11.58 7.11
N LYS A 92 -1.28 -12.77 6.70
CA LYS A 92 -0.03 -13.37 7.16
C LYS A 92 0.57 -14.20 6.03
N ASP A 93 1.88 -14.04 5.80
CA ASP A 93 2.62 -14.80 4.79
C ASP A 93 1.94 -14.80 3.41
N GLY A 94 1.42 -13.64 2.98
CA GLY A 94 0.72 -13.45 1.71
C GLY A 94 -0.75 -13.86 1.68
N ARG A 95 -1.26 -14.54 2.70
CA ARG A 95 -2.65 -15.04 2.76
C ARG A 95 -3.56 -14.13 3.60
N PHE A 96 -4.71 -13.75 3.04
CA PHE A 96 -5.73 -12.92 3.70
C PHE A 96 -6.96 -13.74 4.12
N GLU A 97 -7.15 -13.99 5.41
CA GLU A 97 -8.17 -14.91 5.93
C GLU A 97 -9.16 -14.20 6.86
N GLN A 98 -10.43 -14.60 6.82
CA GLN A 98 -11.39 -14.24 7.85
C GLN A 98 -11.26 -15.15 9.06
N ILE A 99 -10.77 -14.62 10.17
CA ILE A 99 -10.50 -15.38 11.40
C ILE A 99 -11.66 -15.34 12.40
N GLY A 100 -12.73 -14.60 12.09
CA GLY A 100 -13.91 -14.60 12.94
C GLY A 100 -15.09 -13.83 12.39
N GLN A 101 -16.26 -14.18 12.90
CA GLN A 101 -17.53 -13.54 12.60
C GLN A 101 -18.38 -13.37 13.86
N SER A 102 -19.32 -12.43 13.84
CA SER A 102 -20.32 -12.24 14.90
C SER A 102 -21.73 -12.56 14.44
N TRP A 103 -22.66 -12.77 15.38
CA TRP A 103 -24.07 -12.50 15.11
C TRP A 103 -24.29 -10.99 14.96
N LEU A 104 -25.52 -10.58 14.67
CA LEU A 104 -25.79 -9.20 14.26
C LEU A 104 -26.29 -8.36 15.42
N LYS A 105 -25.76 -7.16 15.60
CA LYS A 105 -26.41 -6.19 16.47
C LYS A 105 -27.59 -5.54 15.76
N HIS A 106 -28.72 -5.45 16.43
CA HIS A 106 -29.92 -4.76 15.95
C HIS A 106 -29.94 -3.28 16.40
N GLY A 107 -30.17 -2.38 15.45
CA GLY A 107 -30.52 -0.97 15.68
C GLY A 107 -31.71 -0.79 16.62
N PHE A 108 -31.65 0.23 17.48
CA PHE A 108 -32.78 0.51 18.39
C PHE A 108 -33.21 1.97 18.45
N THR A 109 -32.31 2.93 18.20
CA THR A 109 -32.63 4.36 18.11
C THR A 109 -31.51 5.09 17.40
N ALA A 110 -31.81 6.11 16.58
CA ALA A 110 -30.82 6.94 15.93
C ALA A 110 -30.63 8.28 16.67
N VAL A 111 -29.40 8.58 17.10
CA VAL A 111 -29.04 9.81 17.83
C VAL A 111 -28.90 11.03 16.91
N ASN A 112 -28.65 10.84 15.60
CA ASN A 112 -28.53 11.91 14.60
C ASN A 112 -27.48 12.99 14.95
N ASN A 113 -26.24 12.57 15.18
CA ASN A 113 -25.09 13.47 15.33
C ASN A 113 -24.59 13.99 13.97
N GLY A 114 -23.74 15.03 13.98
CA GLY A 114 -23.22 15.66 12.75
C GLY A 114 -21.82 15.17 12.32
N ILE A 115 -21.43 13.93 12.61
CA ILE A 115 -20.06 13.45 12.30
C ILE A 115 -19.85 13.22 10.80
N CYS A 116 -20.93 12.89 10.07
CA CYS A 116 -20.89 12.50 8.66
C CYS A 116 -21.14 13.65 7.69
N GLY A 117 -21.48 14.84 8.18
CA GLY A 117 -21.82 16.00 7.37
C GLY A 117 -22.87 16.90 8.04
N THR A 118 -23.55 17.70 7.21
CA THR A 118 -24.66 18.54 7.68
C THR A 118 -25.88 17.66 7.95
N CYS A 119 -26.18 17.44 9.22
CA CYS A 119 -27.27 16.60 9.67
C CYS A 119 -28.62 17.33 9.63
N ASP A 120 -29.65 16.70 9.05
CA ASP A 120 -31.02 17.23 8.93
C ASP A 120 -31.93 16.96 10.16
N GLY A 121 -31.47 16.19 11.14
CA GLY A 121 -32.01 16.12 12.50
C GLY A 121 -33.31 15.32 12.72
N GLN A 122 -33.56 14.23 12.00
CA GLN A 122 -34.84 13.48 12.06
C GLN A 122 -35.13 12.74 13.39
N LEU A 123 -34.10 12.36 14.16
CA LEU A 123 -34.12 11.74 15.51
C LEU A 123 -34.98 10.48 15.74
N GLY A 124 -34.44 9.55 16.53
CA GLY A 124 -35.18 8.40 17.07
C GLY A 124 -35.43 7.30 16.05
N THR A 125 -36.55 7.36 15.33
CA THR A 125 -37.00 6.29 14.41
C THR A 125 -36.42 6.39 13.01
N ARG A 126 -35.56 7.37 12.76
CA ARG A 126 -34.89 7.62 11.48
C ARG A 126 -33.48 8.15 11.72
N LEU A 127 -32.53 7.71 10.89
CA LEU A 127 -31.26 8.39 10.72
C LEU A 127 -31.40 9.37 9.56
N GLY A 128 -31.33 10.65 9.89
CA GLY A 128 -31.47 11.76 8.97
C GLY A 128 -30.34 11.87 7.95
N VAL A 129 -30.59 12.55 6.84
CA VAL A 129 -29.59 12.77 5.78
C VAL A 129 -28.41 13.56 6.35
N GLY A 130 -27.19 13.12 6.06
CA GLY A 130 -25.95 13.70 6.57
C GLY A 130 -25.72 13.46 8.08
N CYS A 131 -26.62 12.76 8.75
CA CYS A 131 -26.50 12.44 10.17
C CYS A 131 -25.73 11.16 10.42
N SER A 132 -25.26 11.02 11.66
CA SER A 132 -24.49 9.88 12.15
C SER A 132 -25.10 9.26 13.40
N ASP A 133 -25.02 7.94 13.55
CA ASP A 133 -25.45 7.24 14.78
C ASP A 133 -24.33 6.35 15.33
N PRO A 134 -23.75 6.67 16.50
CA PRO A 134 -22.70 5.89 17.14
C PRO A 134 -23.25 4.82 18.09
N TYR A 135 -22.70 3.60 17.99
CA TYR A 135 -22.87 2.50 18.94
C TYR A 135 -21.51 2.02 19.44
N GLY A 136 -21.27 2.17 20.75
CA GLY A 136 -20.08 1.63 21.41
C GLY A 136 -19.95 0.10 21.27
N ALA A 137 -18.72 -0.41 21.30
CA ALA A 137 -18.44 -1.85 21.25
C ALA A 137 -19.26 -2.64 22.29
N GLY A 138 -19.39 -2.12 23.51
CA GLY A 138 -20.20 -2.75 24.56
C GLY A 138 -21.68 -2.93 24.20
N LEU A 139 -22.27 -2.00 23.43
CA LEU A 139 -23.64 -2.15 22.91
C LEU A 139 -23.69 -3.17 21.78
N ASN A 140 -22.70 -3.13 20.89
CA ASN A 140 -22.59 -4.04 19.74
C ASN A 140 -22.31 -5.50 20.13
N GLY A 141 -21.77 -5.76 21.31
CA GLY A 141 -21.60 -7.10 21.88
C GLY A 141 -22.64 -7.50 22.93
N SER A 142 -23.68 -6.67 23.17
CA SER A 142 -24.69 -6.94 24.19
C SER A 142 -25.73 -7.94 23.66
N GLN A 143 -25.81 -9.11 24.27
CA GLN A 143 -26.66 -10.24 23.83
C GLN A 143 -28.15 -9.92 23.79
N GLY A 144 -28.62 -8.96 24.59
CA GLY A 144 -30.00 -8.46 24.53
C GLY A 144 -30.32 -7.65 23.27
N SER A 145 -29.32 -7.33 22.45
CA SER A 145 -29.45 -6.59 21.20
C SER A 145 -28.90 -7.37 20.00
N LEU A 146 -28.46 -8.62 20.22
CA LEU A 146 -27.99 -9.49 19.16
C LEU A 146 -29.13 -10.33 18.56
N GLY A 147 -29.02 -10.62 17.27
CA GLY A 147 -29.90 -11.49 16.51
C GLY A 147 -29.12 -12.37 15.54
N ALA A 148 -29.67 -13.53 15.21
CA ALA A 148 -28.98 -14.54 14.42
C ALA A 148 -28.74 -14.09 12.96
N ARG A 149 -27.52 -14.35 12.45
CA ARG A 149 -27.11 -13.93 11.11
C ARG A 149 -27.87 -14.69 10.01
N PHE A 150 -28.15 -15.99 10.22
CA PHE A 150 -28.89 -16.83 9.27
C PHE A 150 -30.33 -16.37 8.94
N GLU A 151 -30.95 -15.52 9.76
CA GLU A 151 -32.32 -15.02 9.53
C GLU A 151 -32.39 -13.82 8.57
N VAL A 152 -31.23 -13.30 8.15
CA VAL A 152 -31.13 -12.09 7.34
C VAL A 152 -30.84 -12.41 5.89
N ASN A 153 -31.64 -11.86 4.99
CA ASN A 153 -31.30 -11.77 3.58
C ASN A 153 -30.60 -10.44 3.32
N ALA A 154 -29.27 -10.46 3.21
CA ALA A 154 -28.48 -9.24 3.07
C ALA A 154 -28.67 -8.48 1.75
N TYR A 155 -29.08 -9.16 0.67
CA TYR A 155 -29.39 -8.51 -0.60
C TYR A 155 -30.66 -7.66 -0.52
N THR A 156 -31.68 -8.14 0.20
CA THR A 156 -32.95 -7.39 0.37
C THR A 156 -33.02 -6.58 1.66
N GLY A 157 -32.08 -6.81 2.58
CA GLY A 157 -32.04 -6.24 3.92
C GLY A 157 -33.17 -6.72 4.85
N VAL A 158 -33.96 -7.72 4.44
CA VAL A 158 -35.13 -8.20 5.18
C VAL A 158 -34.73 -9.24 6.23
N PHE A 159 -35.30 -9.10 7.43
CA PHE A 159 -35.18 -10.04 8.54
C PHE A 159 -36.47 -10.05 9.39
N PRO A 160 -36.69 -11.05 10.26
CA PRO A 160 -37.91 -11.16 11.06
C PRO A 160 -38.08 -10.02 12.08
N VAL A 161 -39.32 -9.62 12.37
CA VAL A 161 -39.64 -8.64 13.43
C VAL A 161 -39.13 -9.10 14.80
N SER A 162 -39.15 -10.40 15.06
CA SER A 162 -38.66 -11.02 16.29
C SER A 162 -37.48 -11.95 15.97
N PRO A 163 -36.24 -11.43 15.97
CA PRO A 163 -35.07 -12.23 15.66
C PRO A 163 -34.74 -13.22 16.77
N THR A 164 -34.13 -14.34 16.40
CA THR A 164 -33.58 -15.33 17.33
C THR A 164 -32.45 -14.72 18.13
N ARG A 165 -32.52 -14.83 19.46
CA ARG A 165 -31.53 -14.25 20.39
C ARG A 165 -30.50 -15.29 20.83
N PRO A 166 -29.23 -14.89 21.03
CA PRO A 166 -28.22 -15.81 21.52
C PRO A 166 -28.46 -16.17 23.00
N GLY A 167 -27.84 -17.25 23.45
CA GLY A 167 -27.73 -17.56 24.88
C GLY A 167 -26.94 -16.50 25.67
N THR A 168 -26.79 -16.71 26.98
CA THR A 168 -26.16 -15.72 27.89
C THR A 168 -24.70 -16.01 28.23
N GLY A 169 -24.06 -16.99 27.60
CA GLY A 169 -22.66 -17.34 27.87
C GLY A 169 -21.68 -16.31 27.32
N THR A 170 -20.41 -16.39 27.73
CA THR A 170 -19.38 -15.41 27.34
C THR A 170 -19.23 -15.26 25.82
N LEU A 171 -19.38 -16.36 25.06
CA LEU A 171 -19.17 -16.34 23.61
C LEU A 171 -20.43 -16.01 22.80
N ASN A 172 -21.63 -16.34 23.30
CA ASN A 172 -22.81 -16.47 22.44
C ASN A 172 -23.12 -15.19 21.65
N GLY A 173 -23.15 -15.32 20.33
CA GLY A 173 -23.45 -14.27 19.35
C GLY A 173 -22.38 -13.18 19.18
N ARG A 174 -21.35 -13.13 20.03
CA ARG A 174 -20.27 -12.14 19.90
C ARG A 174 -19.32 -12.54 18.76
N LEU A 175 -18.43 -11.63 18.37
CA LEU A 175 -17.36 -11.94 17.41
C LEU A 175 -16.41 -12.97 18.03
N GLN A 176 -16.42 -14.20 17.52
CA GLN A 176 -15.59 -15.29 18.04
C GLN A 176 -14.34 -15.49 17.17
N VAL A 177 -13.19 -15.62 17.83
CA VAL A 177 -11.88 -15.81 17.18
C VAL A 177 -11.03 -16.76 18.01
N GLU A 178 -10.30 -17.65 17.36
CA GLU A 178 -9.38 -18.59 18.02
C GLU A 178 -8.12 -17.88 18.56
N ASP A 179 -7.62 -18.32 19.72
CA ASP A 179 -6.43 -17.75 20.36
C ASP A 179 -5.20 -17.79 19.44
N VAL A 180 -5.04 -18.90 18.70
CA VAL A 180 -3.92 -19.11 17.79
C VAL A 180 -3.88 -18.10 16.64
N ASP A 181 -5.03 -17.52 16.27
CA ASP A 181 -5.09 -16.58 15.15
C ASP A 181 -4.71 -15.15 15.54
N VAL A 182 -4.91 -14.80 16.81
CA VAL A 182 -4.68 -13.46 17.35
C VAL A 182 -3.48 -13.41 18.29
N ASP A 183 -2.72 -14.51 18.40
CA ASP A 183 -1.51 -14.55 19.19
C ASP A 183 -0.37 -13.80 18.52
N PRO A 184 0.10 -12.65 19.04
CA PRO A 184 1.22 -11.94 18.42
C PRO A 184 2.52 -12.76 18.42
N GLY A 185 2.68 -13.71 19.34
CA GLY A 185 3.84 -14.60 19.40
C GLY A 185 3.82 -15.70 18.33
N GLN A 186 2.65 -16.06 17.78
CA GLN A 186 2.51 -17.06 16.72
C GLN A 186 2.26 -16.44 15.33
N ASN A 187 1.92 -15.15 15.31
CA ASN A 187 1.56 -14.39 14.12
C ASN A 187 2.46 -13.15 13.95
N ALA A 188 3.78 -13.36 14.10
CA ALA A 188 4.75 -12.31 13.79
C ALA A 188 4.58 -11.85 12.34
N GLY A 189 4.61 -10.52 12.11
CA GLY A 189 4.42 -9.93 10.79
C GLY A 189 2.97 -9.86 10.30
N ALA A 190 2.00 -10.41 11.04
CA ALA A 190 0.60 -10.38 10.62
C ALA A 190 -0.02 -8.98 10.74
N ILE A 191 -0.88 -8.64 9.78
CA ILE A 191 -1.70 -7.44 9.77
C ILE A 191 -3.16 -7.87 9.98
N TYR A 192 -3.91 -7.12 10.78
CA TYR A 192 -5.30 -7.47 11.10
C TYR A 192 -6.27 -6.34 10.79
N TRP A 193 -7.50 -6.71 10.43
CA TRP A 193 -8.59 -5.76 10.20
C TRP A 193 -9.86 -6.13 10.94
N ALA A 194 -10.55 -5.09 11.40
CA ALA A 194 -11.95 -5.14 11.77
C ALA A 194 -12.82 -4.64 10.62
N GLU A 195 -13.76 -5.46 10.17
CA GLU A 195 -14.82 -5.06 9.25
C GLU A 195 -16.12 -4.91 10.02
N CYS A 196 -16.90 -3.90 9.66
CA CYS A 196 -18.30 -3.78 10.06
C CYS A 196 -19.15 -3.56 8.83
N GLN A 197 -20.41 -4.00 8.88
CA GLN A 197 -21.36 -3.82 7.79
C GLN A 197 -22.75 -3.50 8.33
N TYR A 198 -23.39 -2.46 7.81
CA TYR A 198 -24.81 -2.19 8.06
C TYR A 198 -25.66 -2.83 6.96
N VAL A 199 -26.75 -3.49 7.34
CA VAL A 199 -27.72 -4.04 6.38
C VAL A 199 -29.11 -3.60 6.82
N THR A 200 -29.86 -2.96 5.92
CA THR A 200 -31.26 -2.60 6.17
C THR A 200 -32.09 -2.59 4.89
N ALA A 201 -33.39 -2.79 5.02
CA ALA A 201 -34.26 -3.09 3.89
C ALA A 201 -34.48 -1.88 2.96
N ASP A 202 -34.58 -0.67 3.49
CA ASP A 202 -34.83 0.53 2.69
C ASP A 202 -33.59 1.01 1.92
N ASP A 203 -32.40 0.86 2.50
CA ASP A 203 -31.10 0.99 1.83
C ASP A 203 -30.92 -0.03 0.70
N ALA A 204 -31.17 -1.31 0.99
CA ALA A 204 -31.06 -2.39 0.02
C ALA A 204 -32.06 -2.23 -1.14
N GLN A 205 -33.31 -1.86 -0.85
CA GLN A 205 -34.33 -1.59 -1.87
C GLN A 205 -34.02 -0.36 -2.74
N ALA A 206 -33.25 0.60 -2.21
CA ALA A 206 -32.76 1.74 -2.98
C ALA A 206 -31.58 1.40 -3.90
N GLY A 207 -31.02 0.17 -3.79
CA GLY A 207 -29.89 -0.28 -4.59
C GLY A 207 -28.53 0.16 -4.03
N ASN A 208 -28.48 0.60 -2.77
CA ASN A 208 -27.25 1.14 -2.16
C ASN A 208 -26.46 0.09 -1.35
N GLY A 209 -26.90 -1.18 -1.31
CA GLY A 209 -26.30 -2.22 -0.47
C GLY A 209 -24.87 -2.68 -0.83
N TYR A 210 -24.16 -2.00 -1.74
CA TYR A 210 -22.80 -2.36 -2.17
C TYR A 210 -21.68 -1.52 -1.55
N ASN A 211 -22.00 -0.50 -0.75
CA ASN A 211 -21.05 0.39 -0.07
C ASN A 211 -21.20 0.35 1.47
N ASN A 212 -21.97 -0.61 1.99
CA ASN A 212 -22.41 -0.63 3.39
C ASN A 212 -21.44 -1.34 4.35
N ALA A 213 -20.31 -1.84 3.83
CA ALA A 213 -19.20 -2.41 4.60
C ALA A 213 -18.04 -1.42 4.69
N SER A 214 -17.27 -1.46 5.77
CA SER A 214 -16.04 -0.68 5.94
C SER A 214 -15.06 -1.41 6.84
N HIS A 215 -13.78 -1.14 6.67
CA HIS A 215 -12.73 -1.80 7.44
C HIS A 215 -11.80 -0.82 8.14
N ARG A 216 -11.15 -1.28 9.21
CA ARG A 216 -10.13 -0.54 9.95
C ARG A 216 -9.07 -1.51 10.47
N GLN A 217 -7.80 -1.15 10.33
CA GLN A 217 -6.71 -1.96 10.86
C GLN A 217 -6.80 -2.04 12.39
N VAL A 218 -6.66 -3.24 12.95
CA VAL A 218 -6.72 -3.55 14.39
C VAL A 218 -5.41 -4.21 14.84
N TRP A 219 -5.02 -4.01 16.09
CA TRP A 219 -3.84 -4.64 16.69
C TRP A 219 -4.24 -5.48 17.90
N PHE A 220 -3.65 -6.67 18.00
CA PHE A 220 -3.78 -7.54 19.17
C PHE A 220 -2.57 -7.41 20.09
N GLN A 221 -2.83 -7.31 21.38
CA GLN A 221 -1.83 -7.25 22.44
C GLN A 221 -1.50 -8.66 22.94
N ALA A 222 -0.42 -8.78 23.72
CA ALA A 222 0.00 -10.06 24.30
C ALA A 222 -1.09 -10.72 25.17
N ASN A 223 -1.97 -9.93 25.79
CA ASN A 223 -3.10 -10.41 26.57
C ASN A 223 -4.36 -10.71 25.74
N ARG A 224 -4.26 -10.62 24.41
CA ARG A 224 -5.32 -10.71 23.39
C ARG A 224 -6.32 -9.56 23.37
N ASP A 225 -6.06 -8.44 24.06
CA ASP A 225 -6.89 -7.27 23.87
C ASP A 225 -6.65 -6.66 22.48
N ALA A 226 -7.72 -6.22 21.84
CA ALA A 226 -7.69 -5.61 20.53
C ALA A 226 -7.83 -4.09 20.63
N THR A 227 -7.09 -3.35 19.81
CA THR A 227 -7.09 -1.88 19.80
C THR A 227 -6.96 -1.34 18.38
N PHE A 228 -7.52 -0.15 18.14
CA PHE A 228 -7.35 0.60 16.88
C PHE A 228 -6.18 1.59 16.91
N THR A 229 -5.43 1.61 18.02
CA THR A 229 -4.23 2.45 18.16
C THR A 229 -2.99 1.58 17.98
N ASN A 230 -2.08 1.99 17.10
CA ASN A 230 -0.84 1.26 16.87
C ASN A 230 0.02 1.23 18.16
N PRO A 231 0.33 0.05 18.71
CA PRO A 231 1.18 -0.07 19.91
C PRO A 231 2.62 0.43 19.71
N GLY A 232 3.13 0.45 18.48
CA GLY A 232 4.49 0.88 18.13
C GLY A 232 4.69 2.39 17.99
N GLY A 233 3.66 3.20 18.22
CA GLY A 233 3.64 4.63 17.88
C GLY A 233 3.08 4.86 16.47
N GLY A 234 2.41 5.99 16.25
CA GLY A 234 1.75 6.32 14.96
C GLY A 234 0.27 6.70 15.05
N GLY A 235 -0.33 6.69 16.25
CA GLY A 235 -1.73 7.06 16.43
C GLY A 235 -2.71 5.95 16.01
N ALA A 236 -3.98 6.32 15.82
CA ALA A 236 -5.03 5.38 15.44
C ALA A 236 -5.21 5.36 13.91
N SER A 237 -5.29 4.18 13.30
CA SER A 237 -5.56 4.04 11.86
C SER A 237 -6.90 4.67 11.50
N PRO A 238 -7.11 5.28 10.32
CA PRO A 238 -8.44 5.70 9.91
C PRO A 238 -9.34 4.49 9.57
N THR A 239 -10.66 4.66 9.64
CA THR A 239 -11.59 3.71 8.99
C THR A 239 -11.61 4.00 7.50
N ILE A 240 -11.40 2.96 6.70
CA ILE A 240 -11.60 3.02 5.26
C ILE A 240 -13.08 2.74 4.99
N CYS A 241 -13.81 3.82 4.73
CA CYS A 241 -15.25 3.78 4.55
C CYS A 241 -15.62 3.13 3.21
N GLN A 242 -16.80 2.51 3.15
CA GLN A 242 -17.44 1.94 1.95
C GLN A 242 -16.70 0.79 1.26
N LEU A 243 -15.60 0.29 1.85
CA LEU A 243 -14.81 -0.80 1.31
C LEU A 243 -14.71 -1.97 2.30
N PRO A 244 -15.06 -3.21 1.91
CA PRO A 244 -14.86 -4.39 2.76
C PRO A 244 -13.36 -4.66 2.98
N ALA A 245 -13.03 -5.46 3.99
CA ALA A 245 -11.66 -5.70 4.42
C ALA A 245 -10.79 -6.40 3.37
N ILE A 246 -11.38 -7.15 2.43
CA ILE A 246 -10.63 -7.76 1.31
C ILE A 246 -9.87 -6.73 0.47
N GLU A 247 -10.35 -5.49 0.39
CA GLU A 247 -9.65 -4.38 -0.30
C GLU A 247 -8.37 -3.98 0.45
N GLY A 248 -8.31 -4.25 1.77
CA GLY A 248 -7.11 -4.10 2.58
C GLY A 248 -5.99 -5.07 2.20
N TRP A 249 -6.30 -6.22 1.59
CA TRP A 249 -5.30 -7.14 1.06
C TRP A 249 -4.52 -6.47 -0.08
N LYS A 250 -5.23 -5.96 -1.10
CA LYS A 250 -4.62 -5.23 -2.21
C LYS A 250 -3.90 -3.97 -1.78
N ALA A 251 -4.43 -3.25 -0.79
CA ALA A 251 -3.75 -2.09 -0.24
C ALA A 251 -2.43 -2.43 0.49
N SER A 252 -2.31 -3.65 1.01
CA SER A 252 -1.09 -4.14 1.68
C SER A 252 -0.12 -4.82 0.72
N ASP A 253 -0.65 -5.39 -0.35
CA ASP A 253 0.07 -6.14 -1.36
C ASP A 253 -0.47 -5.77 -2.76
N PRO A 254 0.21 -4.85 -3.47
CA PRO A 254 -0.23 -4.38 -4.78
C PRO A 254 -0.32 -5.48 -5.85
N THR A 255 0.34 -6.63 -5.65
CA THR A 255 0.28 -7.77 -6.59
C THR A 255 -1.06 -8.49 -6.58
N VAL A 256 -1.90 -8.21 -5.56
CA VAL A 256 -3.23 -8.79 -5.44
C VAL A 256 -4.18 -8.13 -6.44
N ALA A 257 -4.77 -8.95 -7.31
CA ALA A 257 -5.92 -8.55 -8.09
C ALA A 257 -7.22 -8.76 -7.32
N ILE A 258 -8.20 -7.89 -7.56
CA ILE A 258 -9.55 -8.00 -7.00
C ILE A 258 -10.56 -7.79 -8.12
N ARG A 259 -11.52 -8.71 -8.20
CA ARG A 259 -12.69 -8.62 -9.07
C ARG A 259 -13.96 -8.55 -8.24
N LYS A 260 -14.82 -7.60 -8.60
CA LYS A 260 -16.17 -7.43 -8.04
C LYS A 260 -17.17 -8.04 -9.02
N LEU A 261 -17.93 -9.01 -8.55
CA LEU A 261 -18.93 -9.73 -9.32
C LEU A 261 -20.33 -9.38 -8.79
N ASP A 262 -21.06 -8.56 -9.54
CA ASP A 262 -22.45 -8.24 -9.28
C ASP A 262 -23.35 -9.28 -9.92
N LEU A 263 -24.05 -10.06 -9.10
CA LEU A 263 -24.96 -11.10 -9.58
C LEU A 263 -26.30 -10.46 -9.96
N ALA A 264 -26.75 -10.69 -11.19
CA ALA A 264 -27.98 -10.11 -11.68
C ALA A 264 -29.18 -10.47 -10.78
N GLY A 265 -29.85 -9.46 -10.23
CA GLY A 265 -30.98 -9.64 -9.32
C GLY A 265 -30.61 -10.19 -7.94
N ASP A 266 -29.32 -10.14 -7.57
CA ASP A 266 -28.78 -10.59 -6.29
C ASP A 266 -27.59 -9.70 -5.87
N GLY A 267 -26.88 -10.09 -4.82
CA GLY A 267 -25.77 -9.32 -4.27
C GLY A 267 -24.43 -9.42 -5.01
N ARG A 268 -23.40 -8.87 -4.37
CA ARG A 268 -22.02 -8.80 -4.82
C ARG A 268 -21.15 -9.86 -4.14
N VAL A 269 -20.25 -10.44 -4.93
CA VAL A 269 -19.16 -11.30 -4.46
C VAL A 269 -17.83 -10.69 -4.92
N TYR A 270 -16.80 -10.77 -4.08
CA TYR A 270 -15.43 -10.37 -4.40
C TYR A 270 -14.59 -11.63 -4.58
N ILE A 271 -13.72 -11.61 -5.59
CA ILE A 271 -12.69 -12.61 -5.81
C ILE A 271 -11.37 -11.86 -5.80
N ALA A 272 -10.47 -12.21 -4.89
CA ALA A 272 -9.12 -11.66 -4.83
C ALA A 272 -8.09 -12.76 -5.01
N TRP A 273 -6.98 -12.48 -5.69
CA TRP A 273 -5.93 -13.47 -5.91
C TRP A 273 -4.55 -12.85 -6.09
N ARG A 274 -3.52 -13.64 -5.80
CA ARG A 274 -2.13 -13.40 -6.16
C ARG A 274 -1.45 -14.71 -6.54
N SER A 275 -0.34 -14.59 -7.24
CA SER A 275 0.52 -15.71 -7.59
C SER A 275 1.98 -15.35 -7.34
N GLU A 276 2.77 -16.31 -6.88
CA GLU A 276 4.18 -16.14 -6.59
C GLU A 276 5.00 -17.27 -7.20
N ASN A 277 6.09 -16.94 -7.90
CA ASN A 277 7.04 -17.94 -8.38
C ASN A 277 7.89 -18.44 -7.21
N THR A 278 7.80 -19.72 -6.88
CA THR A 278 8.49 -20.34 -5.74
C THR A 278 9.73 -21.15 -6.14
N GLY A 279 10.07 -21.17 -7.43
CA GLY A 279 11.21 -21.88 -7.98
C GLY A 279 11.04 -22.21 -9.47
N PRO A 280 12.01 -22.88 -10.12
CA PRO A 280 12.01 -23.10 -11.56
C PRO A 280 10.71 -23.78 -12.07
N GLY A 281 9.82 -22.97 -12.67
CA GLY A 281 8.54 -23.43 -13.21
C GLY A 281 7.45 -23.75 -12.18
N MET A 282 7.63 -23.42 -10.89
CA MET A 282 6.66 -23.66 -9.84
C MET A 282 6.05 -22.35 -9.34
N PHE A 283 4.74 -22.33 -9.18
CA PHE A 283 3.99 -21.19 -8.70
C PHE A 283 3.12 -21.57 -7.52
N HIS A 284 3.06 -20.68 -6.54
CA HIS A 284 2.10 -20.70 -5.45
C HIS A 284 0.95 -19.73 -5.78
N TYR A 285 -0.28 -20.20 -5.67
CA TYR A 285 -1.48 -19.41 -5.91
C TYR A 285 -2.30 -19.26 -4.64
N GLU A 286 -2.72 -18.02 -4.36
CA GLU A 286 -3.58 -17.68 -3.23
C GLU A 286 -4.85 -17.00 -3.73
N PHE A 287 -6.01 -17.45 -3.25
CA PHE A 287 -7.32 -16.91 -3.57
C PHE A 287 -8.13 -16.65 -2.30
N ALA A 288 -8.90 -15.56 -2.31
CA ALA A 288 -9.91 -15.25 -1.32
C ALA A 288 -11.23 -14.89 -2.02
N VAL A 289 -12.32 -15.57 -1.67
CA VAL A 289 -13.65 -15.27 -2.20
C VAL A 289 -14.52 -14.78 -1.05
N TYR A 290 -14.98 -13.53 -1.13
CA TYR A 290 -15.79 -12.87 -0.11
C TYR A 290 -17.19 -12.55 -0.63
N ASN A 291 -18.22 -13.01 0.06
CA ASN A 291 -19.59 -12.68 -0.28
C ASN A 291 -20.04 -11.47 0.54
N LEU A 292 -20.17 -10.30 -0.10
CA LEU A 292 -20.61 -9.08 0.58
C LEU A 292 -22.09 -9.17 1.00
N ASN A 293 -22.98 -9.51 0.05
CA ASN A 293 -24.43 -9.53 0.30
C ASN A 293 -25.24 -10.45 -0.62
N SER A 294 -24.63 -11.32 -1.43
CA SER A 294 -25.35 -12.29 -2.26
C SER A 294 -26.13 -13.29 -1.39
N HIS A 295 -27.45 -13.28 -1.57
CA HIS A 295 -28.32 -14.27 -0.96
C HIS A 295 -28.20 -15.62 -1.66
N ARG A 296 -27.86 -15.65 -2.95
CA ARG A 296 -27.65 -16.93 -3.65
C ARG A 296 -26.45 -17.68 -3.11
N SER A 297 -25.43 -16.99 -2.58
CA SER A 297 -24.25 -17.59 -1.96
C SER A 297 -23.44 -18.47 -2.94
N VAL A 298 -22.29 -18.96 -2.51
CA VAL A 298 -21.41 -19.81 -3.35
C VAL A 298 -21.21 -21.16 -2.67
N ARG A 299 -21.21 -22.24 -3.47
CA ARG A 299 -20.94 -23.61 -3.01
C ARG A 299 -19.75 -24.29 -3.67
N GLY A 300 -19.13 -23.65 -4.66
CA GLY A 300 -17.92 -24.18 -5.28
C GLY A 300 -17.06 -23.12 -5.93
N PHE A 301 -15.76 -23.34 -5.90
CA PHE A 301 -14.74 -22.54 -6.57
C PHE A 301 -13.78 -23.50 -7.27
N ALA A 302 -13.40 -23.21 -8.51
CA ALA A 302 -12.45 -24.02 -9.25
C ALA A 302 -11.59 -23.18 -10.20
N ILE A 303 -10.37 -23.67 -10.44
CA ILE A 303 -9.40 -23.12 -11.39
C ILE A 303 -9.15 -24.18 -12.47
N PRO A 304 -9.68 -23.98 -13.69
CA PRO A 304 -9.28 -24.77 -14.86
C PRO A 304 -7.82 -24.53 -15.23
N PHE A 305 -7.10 -25.57 -15.64
CA PHE A 305 -5.72 -25.50 -16.09
C PHE A 305 -5.45 -26.47 -17.26
N PRO A 306 -4.36 -26.30 -18.04
CA PRO A 306 -4.07 -27.16 -19.18
C PRO A 306 -3.83 -28.63 -18.80
N GLU A 307 -4.25 -29.56 -19.66
CA GLU A 307 -3.98 -31.00 -19.43
C GLU A 307 -2.47 -31.29 -19.34
N GLY A 308 -2.10 -32.25 -18.48
CA GLY A 308 -0.71 -32.69 -18.30
C GLY A 308 0.10 -31.87 -17.30
N LYS A 309 -0.53 -30.88 -16.67
CA LYS A 309 -0.01 -30.10 -15.55
C LYS A 309 -0.26 -30.76 -14.20
N ASN A 310 0.49 -30.35 -13.19
CA ASN A 310 0.45 -30.88 -11.83
C ASN A 310 0.06 -29.80 -10.83
N VAL A 311 -0.81 -30.19 -9.89
CA VAL A 311 -1.20 -29.38 -8.72
C VAL A 311 -0.86 -30.16 -7.45
N SER A 312 -0.36 -29.45 -6.44
CA SER A 312 -0.03 -29.98 -5.13
C SER A 312 -0.37 -28.98 -4.02
N ASN A 313 -0.26 -29.40 -2.76
CA ASN A 313 -0.46 -28.54 -1.57
C ASN A 313 -1.77 -27.73 -1.59
N ALA A 314 -2.83 -28.32 -2.13
CA ALA A 314 -4.11 -27.65 -2.22
C ALA A 314 -4.71 -27.44 -0.81
N TYR A 315 -5.17 -26.22 -0.58
CA TYR A 315 -5.57 -25.69 0.71
C TYR A 315 -7.00 -25.14 0.65
N PHE A 316 -7.71 -25.24 1.77
CA PHE A 316 -9.02 -24.65 1.97
C PHE A 316 -9.11 -24.08 3.39
N HIS A 317 -9.78 -22.94 3.54
CA HIS A 317 -10.20 -22.43 4.83
C HIS A 317 -11.48 -21.63 4.73
N ASP A 318 -12.33 -21.78 5.73
CA ASP A 318 -13.55 -21.03 5.95
C ASP A 318 -13.68 -20.57 7.41
N VAL A 319 -14.61 -19.66 7.65
CA VAL A 319 -14.95 -19.21 8.99
C VAL A 319 -16.08 -20.07 9.57
N ASP A 320 -15.89 -20.55 10.80
CA ASP A 320 -16.88 -21.37 11.50
C ASP A 320 -18.17 -20.60 11.81
N TYR A 321 -19.32 -21.23 11.53
CA TYR A 321 -20.61 -20.81 12.08
C TYR A 321 -20.71 -21.24 13.55
N HIS A 322 -21.35 -20.42 14.39
CA HIS A 322 -21.32 -20.66 15.83
C HIS A 322 -22.59 -20.22 16.55
N SER A 323 -22.65 -20.45 17.86
CA SER A 323 -23.74 -19.96 18.73
C SER A 323 -25.13 -20.50 18.37
N GLY A 324 -25.20 -21.63 17.65
CA GLY A 324 -26.47 -22.28 17.28
C GLY A 324 -27.00 -21.89 15.90
N GLU A 325 -26.16 -21.32 15.03
CA GLU A 325 -26.50 -21.27 13.61
C GLU A 325 -26.72 -22.68 13.03
N PRO A 326 -27.67 -22.85 12.09
CA PRO A 326 -28.06 -24.18 11.62
C PRO A 326 -27.12 -24.76 10.56
N PHE A 327 -26.09 -24.01 10.16
CA PHE A 327 -25.22 -24.34 9.05
C PHE A 327 -24.12 -25.32 9.46
N ASP A 328 -23.78 -26.19 8.53
CA ASP A 328 -22.69 -27.15 8.64
C ASP A 328 -21.34 -26.42 8.55
N ASN A 329 -20.38 -26.81 9.39
CA ASN A 329 -18.98 -26.33 9.37
C ASN A 329 -18.05 -27.34 8.69
N THR A 330 -18.59 -28.34 7.98
CA THR A 330 -17.74 -29.30 7.25
C THR A 330 -17.02 -28.59 6.10
N ASP A 331 -15.70 -28.59 6.14
CA ASP A 331 -14.81 -28.06 5.11
C ASP A 331 -15.14 -28.61 3.71
N TRP A 332 -14.89 -27.80 2.68
CA TRP A 332 -15.07 -28.25 1.31
C TRP A 332 -13.97 -29.24 0.93
N PRO A 333 -14.31 -30.45 0.46
CA PRO A 333 -13.32 -31.36 -0.06
C PRO A 333 -12.66 -30.77 -1.31
N VAL A 334 -11.35 -30.95 -1.40
CA VAL A 334 -10.58 -30.62 -2.60
C VAL A 334 -10.64 -31.77 -3.60
N ALA A 335 -10.81 -31.43 -4.88
CA ALA A 335 -10.73 -32.33 -6.01
C ALA A 335 -9.71 -31.81 -7.02
N VAL A 336 -8.59 -32.53 -7.15
CA VAL A 336 -7.56 -32.26 -8.18
C VAL A 336 -7.79 -33.23 -9.34
N GLY A 337 -8.24 -32.69 -10.47
CA GLY A 337 -8.46 -33.39 -11.73
C GLY A 337 -7.26 -33.28 -12.67
N THR A 338 -7.46 -33.65 -13.94
CA THR A 338 -6.45 -33.53 -15.01
C THR A 338 -6.45 -32.18 -15.70
N ASP A 339 -7.54 -31.42 -15.56
CA ASP A 339 -7.81 -30.14 -16.24
C ASP A 339 -8.30 -29.03 -15.28
N ARG A 340 -8.39 -29.33 -13.97
CA ARG A 340 -8.89 -28.38 -12.96
C ARG A 340 -8.52 -28.80 -11.54
N VAL A 341 -8.43 -27.80 -10.66
CA VAL A 341 -8.49 -27.98 -9.20
C VAL A 341 -9.74 -27.28 -8.71
N GLY A 342 -10.50 -27.92 -7.83
CA GLY A 342 -11.74 -27.34 -7.31
C GLY A 342 -12.08 -27.77 -5.89
N TRP A 343 -12.86 -26.93 -5.23
CA TRP A 343 -13.41 -27.14 -3.90
C TRP A 343 -14.92 -26.95 -3.99
N ALA A 344 -15.69 -27.88 -3.45
CA ALA A 344 -17.14 -27.76 -3.46
C ALA A 344 -17.80 -28.44 -2.27
N GLY A 345 -18.72 -27.72 -1.65
CA GLY A 345 -19.65 -28.26 -0.68
C GLY A 345 -20.88 -28.92 -1.34
N ASP A 346 -21.76 -29.44 -0.48
CA ASP A 346 -23.04 -30.02 -0.89
C ASP A 346 -23.92 -29.03 -1.68
N SER A 347 -24.76 -29.57 -2.56
CA SER A 347 -25.76 -28.77 -3.27
C SER A 347 -26.90 -28.34 -2.35
N TYR A 348 -27.57 -27.23 -2.70
CA TYR A 348 -28.75 -26.77 -1.95
C TYR A 348 -29.88 -27.81 -1.92
N ALA A 349 -30.07 -28.57 -3.01
CA ALA A 349 -31.06 -29.63 -3.09
C ALA A 349 -30.75 -30.81 -2.15
N THR A 350 -29.47 -31.08 -1.90
CA THR A 350 -29.00 -32.13 -0.98
C THR A 350 -29.08 -31.67 0.48
N ASN A 351 -28.54 -30.50 0.77
CA ASN A 351 -28.43 -29.97 2.12
C ASN A 351 -28.54 -28.43 2.09
N GLN A 352 -29.70 -27.89 2.44
CA GLN A 352 -29.93 -26.44 2.49
C GLN A 352 -29.09 -25.74 3.59
N ASN A 353 -28.63 -26.52 4.57
CA ASN A 353 -27.75 -26.07 5.64
C ASN A 353 -26.28 -26.36 5.36
N ALA A 354 -25.92 -26.80 4.15
CA ALA A 354 -24.53 -27.03 3.78
C ALA A 354 -23.67 -25.80 4.04
N ASN A 355 -22.41 -26.08 4.33
CA ASN A 355 -21.35 -25.08 4.36
C ASN A 355 -21.28 -24.40 2.99
N ALA A 356 -21.82 -23.19 2.87
CA ALA A 356 -21.75 -22.42 1.64
C ALA A 356 -21.36 -20.99 2.01
N LEU A 357 -20.56 -20.34 1.18
CA LEU A 357 -20.06 -18.99 1.39
C LEU A 357 -21.23 -17.98 1.40
N ARG A 358 -21.73 -17.71 2.59
CA ARG A 358 -22.87 -16.84 2.88
C ARG A 358 -22.41 -15.39 3.02
N TRP A 359 -23.39 -14.48 3.07
CA TRP A 359 -23.08 -13.06 3.15
C TRP A 359 -22.25 -12.72 4.40
N GLY A 360 -21.36 -11.76 4.26
CA GLY A 360 -20.41 -11.34 5.28
C GLY A 360 -19.39 -12.41 5.66
N THR A 361 -19.18 -13.45 4.82
CA THR A 361 -18.12 -14.46 5.00
C THR A 361 -17.15 -14.54 3.82
N MET A 362 -15.93 -15.01 4.08
CA MET A 362 -14.83 -15.19 3.14
C MET A 362 -14.22 -16.58 3.27
N TYR A 363 -14.03 -17.29 2.15
CA TYR A 363 -13.32 -18.57 2.08
C TYR A 363 -12.03 -18.39 1.27
N ASN A 364 -11.02 -19.18 1.63
CA ASN A 364 -9.68 -19.14 1.07
C ASN A 364 -9.34 -20.44 0.37
N PHE A 365 -8.61 -20.32 -0.74
CA PHE A 365 -8.16 -21.44 -1.55
C PHE A 365 -6.72 -21.18 -1.95
N ALA A 366 -5.86 -22.18 -1.85
CA ALA A 366 -4.49 -22.07 -2.33
C ALA A 366 -4.01 -23.39 -2.91
N PHE A 367 -2.98 -23.35 -3.74
CA PHE A 367 -2.30 -24.53 -4.25
C PHE A 367 -0.96 -24.17 -4.89
N ASP A 368 -0.09 -25.16 -5.03
CA ASP A 368 1.14 -25.05 -5.79
C ASP A 368 0.99 -25.77 -7.13
N ALA A 369 1.54 -25.21 -8.21
CA ALA A 369 1.44 -25.81 -9.54
C ALA A 369 2.63 -25.55 -10.46
N ASP A 370 2.77 -26.38 -11.50
CA ASP A 370 3.82 -26.29 -12.54
C ASP A 370 3.36 -25.53 -13.81
N PHE A 371 2.46 -24.57 -13.62
CA PHE A 371 1.98 -23.66 -14.66
C PHE A 371 1.98 -22.23 -14.18
N THR A 372 2.12 -21.34 -15.15
CA THR A 372 2.16 -19.89 -15.01
C THR A 372 0.75 -19.29 -14.91
N PRO A 373 0.59 -18.08 -14.36
CA PRO A 373 -0.72 -17.41 -14.27
C PRO A 373 -1.40 -17.24 -15.65
N GLU A 374 -0.64 -17.08 -16.71
CA GLU A 374 -1.13 -16.95 -18.09
C GLU A 374 -1.81 -18.22 -18.60
N GLU A 375 -1.45 -19.38 -18.05
CA GLU A 375 -2.01 -20.67 -18.43
C GLU A 375 -3.39 -20.93 -17.78
N ILE A 376 -3.84 -20.09 -16.83
CA ILE A 376 -5.13 -20.20 -16.13
C ILE A 376 -6.02 -18.96 -16.34
N PRO A 377 -6.52 -18.71 -17.55
CA PRO A 377 -7.19 -17.45 -17.88
C PRO A 377 -8.53 -17.23 -17.15
N ASN A 378 -9.07 -18.23 -16.46
CA ASN A 378 -10.39 -18.15 -15.85
C ASN A 378 -10.48 -18.84 -14.49
N TYR A 379 -11.45 -18.41 -13.69
CA TYR A 379 -12.00 -19.13 -12.54
C TYR A 379 -13.45 -19.56 -12.81
N GLU A 380 -13.91 -20.58 -12.10
CA GLU A 380 -15.29 -21.04 -12.07
C GLU A 380 -15.87 -20.84 -10.66
N LEU A 381 -16.99 -20.12 -10.56
CA LEU A 381 -17.74 -19.90 -9.32
C LEU A 381 -19.11 -20.58 -9.41
N THR A 382 -19.39 -21.54 -8.55
CA THR A 382 -20.67 -22.27 -8.55
C THR A 382 -21.60 -21.72 -7.47
N LEU A 383 -22.75 -21.16 -7.86
CA LEU A 383 -23.72 -20.60 -6.93
C LEU A 383 -24.42 -21.71 -6.12
N PHE A 384 -24.77 -21.39 -4.86
CA PHE A 384 -25.42 -22.34 -3.96
C PHE A 384 -26.93 -22.42 -4.20
N ARG A 385 -27.65 -21.29 -4.10
CA ARG A 385 -29.09 -21.25 -4.34
C ARG A 385 -29.37 -21.00 -5.83
N PRO A 386 -30.34 -21.72 -6.40
CA PRO A 386 -30.74 -21.51 -7.78
C PRO A 386 -31.47 -20.17 -7.97
N ALA A 387 -31.52 -19.70 -9.21
CA ALA A 387 -32.12 -18.42 -9.56
C ALA A 387 -33.66 -18.42 -9.42
N VAL A 388 -34.31 -19.56 -9.68
CA VAL A 388 -35.78 -19.67 -9.67
C VAL A 388 -36.27 -20.97 -9.01
N ASP A 389 -35.87 -22.15 -9.50
CA ASP A 389 -36.35 -23.44 -8.97
C ASP A 389 -35.26 -24.14 -8.14
N PRO A 390 -35.53 -24.61 -6.91
CA PRO A 390 -34.60 -25.41 -6.09
C PRO A 390 -34.00 -26.64 -6.81
N ASN A 391 -34.61 -27.12 -7.90
CA ASN A 391 -34.14 -28.24 -8.72
C ASN A 391 -33.33 -27.84 -9.97
N ASP A 392 -33.16 -26.53 -10.24
CA ASP A 392 -32.36 -26.07 -11.36
C ASP A 392 -30.90 -26.52 -11.21
N ALA A 393 -30.25 -26.76 -12.35
CA ALA A 393 -28.81 -27.01 -12.36
C ALA A 393 -28.08 -25.82 -11.70
N PRO A 394 -27.03 -26.08 -10.91
CA PRO A 394 -26.28 -25.02 -10.25
C PRO A 394 -25.65 -24.12 -11.30
N GLU A 395 -25.91 -22.82 -11.19
CA GLU A 395 -25.34 -21.82 -12.09
C GLU A 395 -23.83 -21.71 -11.83
N VAL A 396 -23.04 -21.89 -12.89
CA VAL A 396 -21.59 -21.71 -12.88
C VAL A 396 -21.25 -20.43 -13.61
N ILE A 397 -20.57 -19.53 -12.91
CA ILE A 397 -20.07 -18.29 -13.46
C ILE A 397 -18.62 -18.50 -13.81
N VAL A 398 -18.29 -18.35 -15.09
CA VAL A 398 -16.91 -18.33 -15.56
C VAL A 398 -16.47 -16.88 -15.58
N GLY A 399 -15.38 -16.59 -14.89
CA GLY A 399 -14.81 -15.28 -14.83
C GLY A 399 -13.36 -15.27 -15.24
N GLU A 400 -12.91 -14.19 -15.88
CA GLU A 400 -11.52 -14.01 -16.26
C GLU A 400 -10.66 -13.79 -15.01
N LEU A 401 -9.47 -14.40 -15.03
CA LEU A 401 -8.33 -14.10 -14.16
C LEU A 401 -7.32 -13.33 -15.01
N PRO A 402 -7.50 -12.00 -15.19
CA PRO A 402 -6.41 -11.20 -15.73
C PRO A 402 -5.18 -11.37 -14.83
N ILE A 403 -3.99 -11.26 -15.42
CA ILE A 403 -2.73 -11.31 -14.67
C ILE A 403 -2.84 -10.26 -13.57
N GLY A 404 -2.91 -10.68 -12.30
CA GLY A 404 -2.82 -9.73 -11.20
C GLY A 404 -1.47 -9.07 -11.31
N ALA A 405 -1.44 -7.74 -11.22
CA ALA A 405 -0.26 -6.90 -11.45
C ALA A 405 0.99 -7.69 -11.07
N GLY A 406 1.67 -8.22 -12.10
CA GLY A 406 2.83 -9.07 -11.87
C GLY A 406 3.83 -8.27 -11.04
N PRO A 407 4.77 -8.93 -10.35
CA PRO A 407 5.92 -8.23 -9.81
C PRO A 407 6.43 -7.22 -10.85
N PRO A 408 6.85 -6.01 -10.45
CA PRO A 408 7.68 -5.18 -11.31
C PRO A 408 8.79 -6.06 -11.88
N ALA A 409 9.16 -5.80 -13.12
CA ALA A 409 10.12 -6.64 -13.75
C ALA A 409 11.45 -6.55 -12.97
N ASN A 410 12.15 -7.66 -12.74
CA ASN A 410 13.33 -7.70 -11.89
C ASN A 410 14.48 -8.39 -12.64
N ILE A 411 15.70 -7.86 -12.54
CA ILE A 411 16.90 -8.61 -12.93
C ILE A 411 17.40 -9.36 -11.69
N LEU A 412 17.41 -10.69 -11.73
CA LEU A 412 17.79 -11.52 -10.59
C LEU A 412 19.31 -11.76 -10.52
N TYR A 413 19.98 -11.71 -11.67
CA TYR A 413 21.41 -11.93 -11.79
C TYR A 413 21.97 -11.37 -13.11
N PRO A 414 23.17 -10.76 -13.13
CA PRO A 414 23.93 -10.26 -11.97
C PRO A 414 23.24 -9.04 -11.35
N ALA A 415 23.31 -8.89 -10.02
CA ALA A 415 22.63 -7.82 -9.27
C ALA A 415 23.52 -6.60 -8.99
N GLY A 416 24.82 -6.69 -9.30
CA GLY A 416 25.79 -5.60 -9.19
C GLY A 416 26.78 -5.81 -8.04
N GLY A 417 28.08 -5.67 -8.34
CA GLY A 417 29.18 -5.73 -7.36
C GLY A 417 29.87 -7.09 -7.31
N GLU A 418 29.39 -8.05 -8.09
CA GLU A 418 30.03 -9.34 -8.28
C GLU A 418 31.22 -9.21 -9.24
N THR A 419 32.29 -9.96 -8.95
CA THR A 419 33.39 -10.16 -9.91
C THR A 419 32.99 -11.24 -10.89
N LEU A 420 32.70 -10.86 -12.14
CA LEU A 420 32.36 -11.78 -13.22
C LEU A 420 33.61 -12.28 -13.95
N ASN A 421 33.62 -13.55 -14.32
CA ASN A 421 34.71 -14.12 -15.11
C ASN A 421 34.64 -13.64 -16.57
N VAL A 422 35.79 -13.27 -17.12
CA VAL A 422 35.91 -12.88 -18.53
C VAL A 422 35.71 -14.08 -19.45
N ASP A 423 35.09 -13.83 -20.61
CA ASP A 423 34.84 -14.82 -21.68
C ASP A 423 33.99 -16.04 -21.27
N GLU A 424 33.39 -16.03 -20.07
CA GLU A 424 32.45 -17.04 -19.61
C GLU A 424 31.01 -16.55 -19.88
N PRO A 425 30.24 -17.22 -20.75
CA PRO A 425 28.85 -16.84 -21.00
C PRO A 425 28.01 -16.98 -19.71
N ILE A 426 27.24 -15.95 -19.41
CA ILE A 426 26.24 -15.94 -18.35
C ILE A 426 24.88 -15.55 -18.93
N ASP A 427 23.81 -15.99 -18.28
CA ASP A 427 22.47 -15.50 -18.59
C ASP A 427 22.11 -14.39 -17.60
N ILE A 428 21.71 -13.24 -18.12
CA ILE A 428 21.05 -12.21 -17.33
C ILE A 428 19.60 -12.66 -17.15
N GLU A 429 19.21 -12.94 -15.91
CA GLU A 429 17.90 -13.44 -15.57
C GLU A 429 16.91 -12.29 -15.39
N LEU A 430 15.88 -12.25 -16.24
CA LEU A 430 14.77 -11.30 -16.17
C LEU A 430 13.52 -11.97 -15.64
N PHE A 431 12.86 -11.32 -14.71
CA PHE A 431 11.46 -11.51 -14.42
C PHE A 431 10.73 -10.35 -15.09
N ALA A 432 9.96 -10.56 -16.16
CA ALA A 432 9.23 -9.48 -16.83
C ALA A 432 7.88 -10.01 -17.32
N SER A 433 6.88 -9.13 -17.49
CA SER A 433 5.60 -9.58 -18.02
C SER A 433 5.79 -10.18 -19.43
N PRO A 434 4.92 -11.12 -19.87
CA PRO A 434 5.01 -11.76 -21.20
C PRO A 434 4.97 -10.77 -22.38
N THR A 435 4.53 -9.54 -22.14
CA THR A 435 4.39 -8.48 -23.14
C THR A 435 5.51 -7.43 -23.06
N THR A 436 6.30 -7.41 -21.97
CA THR A 436 7.33 -6.40 -21.72
C THR A 436 8.52 -6.59 -22.65
N ARG A 437 8.96 -5.49 -23.27
CA ARG A 437 10.23 -5.36 -23.96
C ARG A 437 11.13 -4.44 -23.16
N VAL A 438 12.41 -4.79 -23.05
CA VAL A 438 13.39 -4.00 -22.31
C VAL A 438 14.66 -3.77 -23.10
N ASN A 439 15.34 -2.68 -22.76
CA ASN A 439 16.70 -2.39 -23.16
C ASN A 439 17.60 -2.55 -21.92
N VAL A 440 18.67 -3.33 -22.04
CA VAL A 440 19.61 -3.59 -20.95
C VAL A 440 21.00 -3.13 -21.36
N GLN A 441 21.63 -2.34 -20.49
CA GLN A 441 23.00 -1.88 -20.64
C GLN A 441 23.86 -2.31 -19.47
N VAL A 442 25.15 -2.46 -19.73
CA VAL A 442 26.18 -2.78 -18.74
C VAL A 442 27.25 -1.71 -18.73
N SER A 443 27.71 -1.38 -17.53
CA SER A 443 28.94 -0.65 -17.28
C SER A 443 29.89 -1.54 -16.50
N THR A 444 31.16 -1.51 -16.85
CA THR A 444 32.23 -2.23 -16.15
C THR A 444 33.12 -1.29 -15.34
N ASN A 445 32.80 0.00 -15.34
CA ASN A 445 33.47 1.04 -14.60
C ASN A 445 32.47 2.00 -13.93
N TYR A 446 31.35 1.44 -13.47
CA TYR A 446 30.30 2.21 -12.81
C TYR A 446 30.81 2.84 -11.51
N ALA A 447 30.51 4.12 -11.34
CA ALA A 447 30.95 4.93 -10.21
C ALA A 447 32.47 4.87 -9.98
N VAL A 448 33.24 4.56 -11.03
CA VAL A 448 34.69 4.67 -11.00
C VAL A 448 35.05 6.11 -11.24
N PHE A 449 35.51 6.75 -10.18
CA PHE A 449 35.89 8.14 -10.17
C PHE A 449 37.40 8.26 -10.37
N ASP A 450 37.81 8.82 -11.50
CA ASP A 450 39.23 9.11 -11.74
C ASP A 450 39.58 10.44 -11.05
N ALA A 451 39.98 10.34 -9.78
CA ALA A 451 40.30 11.49 -8.94
C ALA A 451 41.52 12.25 -9.49
N VAL A 452 41.28 13.48 -9.94
CA VAL A 452 42.35 14.40 -10.36
C VAL A 452 42.80 15.33 -9.24
N ALA A 453 41.99 15.49 -8.19
CA ALA A 453 42.38 16.16 -6.96
C ALA A 453 41.57 15.67 -5.76
N GLU A 454 42.25 15.24 -4.70
CA GLU A 454 41.61 14.70 -3.50
C GLU A 454 42.25 15.24 -2.22
N ASP A 455 41.49 15.26 -1.13
CA ASP A 455 41.98 15.52 0.22
C ASP A 455 41.02 14.90 1.26
N ASP A 456 41.50 13.86 1.94
CA ASP A 456 40.86 13.24 3.11
C ASP A 456 41.25 13.93 4.43
N PHE A 457 42.07 14.98 4.37
CA PHE A 457 42.56 15.76 5.50
C PHE A 457 43.45 15.03 6.53
N GLU A 458 43.75 13.75 6.29
CA GLU A 458 44.68 12.95 7.08
C GLU A 458 46.13 13.38 6.83
N ASN A 459 46.43 13.77 5.59
CA ASN A 459 47.79 14.09 5.18
C ASN A 459 48.14 15.57 5.38
N THR A 460 49.14 15.85 6.20
CA THR A 460 49.60 17.23 6.40
C THR A 460 50.19 17.90 5.15
N SER A 461 50.60 17.14 4.12
CA SER A 461 51.18 17.72 2.90
C SER A 461 50.15 18.32 1.94
N THR A 462 48.89 17.87 1.99
CA THR A 462 47.79 18.35 1.12
C THR A 462 47.19 19.68 1.61
N ARG A 463 47.41 20.01 2.89
CA ARG A 463 46.92 21.24 3.54
C ARG A 463 47.34 22.54 2.86
N SER A 464 48.47 22.53 2.14
CA SER A 464 48.94 23.70 1.38
C SER A 464 48.08 24.06 0.16
N ASN A 465 47.16 23.17 -0.24
CA ASN A 465 46.20 23.40 -1.32
C ASN A 465 44.98 24.23 -0.89
N TRP A 466 44.88 24.53 0.41
CA TRP A 466 43.74 25.19 1.00
C TRP A 466 44.13 26.54 1.60
N ASN A 467 43.31 27.55 1.34
CA ASN A 467 43.36 28.85 1.97
C ASN A 467 42.21 28.96 2.96
N SER A 468 42.45 29.61 4.10
CA SER A 468 41.44 29.80 5.13
C SER A 468 41.45 31.25 5.57
N GLY A 469 40.29 31.80 5.93
CA GLY A 469 40.17 33.20 6.29
C GLY A 469 38.94 33.54 7.13
N GLY A 470 38.92 34.78 7.63
CA GLY A 470 37.95 35.26 8.62
C GLY A 470 38.58 35.48 10.01
N PRO A 471 37.78 35.85 11.02
CA PRO A 471 38.28 36.19 12.37
C PRO A 471 38.90 34.99 13.11
N ARG A 472 38.45 33.78 12.78
CA ARG A 472 39.05 32.49 13.16
C ARG A 472 39.10 31.61 11.92
N LEU A 473 40.22 30.94 11.70
CA LEU A 473 40.43 30.09 10.53
C LEU A 473 39.69 28.76 10.69
N TRP A 474 39.28 28.18 9.58
CA TRP A 474 39.09 26.73 9.50
C TRP A 474 40.41 26.01 9.82
N ASP A 475 40.32 24.91 10.57
CA ASP A 475 41.46 24.12 11.02
C ASP A 475 41.15 22.62 10.93
N TYR A 476 42.19 21.80 10.92
CA TYR A 476 42.07 20.35 10.83
C TYR A 476 41.89 19.76 12.22
N THR A 477 40.85 18.97 12.42
CA THR A 477 40.43 18.44 13.73
C THR A 477 40.33 16.93 13.72
N ASN A 478 40.50 16.31 14.89
CA ASN A 478 40.27 14.88 15.13
C ASN A 478 39.06 14.62 16.06
N THR A 479 38.22 15.63 16.25
CA THR A 479 37.02 15.53 17.10
C THR A 479 35.85 14.87 16.40
N GLU A 480 35.75 15.05 15.08
CA GLU A 480 34.72 14.53 14.20
C GLU A 480 35.40 14.27 12.84
N ALA A 481 35.09 13.14 12.20
CA ALA A 481 35.50 12.79 10.86
C ALA A 481 34.43 11.86 10.25
N TYR A 482 34.24 11.91 8.94
CA TYR A 482 33.39 10.95 8.23
C TYR A 482 34.12 9.62 8.08
N GLU A 483 35.36 9.68 7.62
CA GLU A 483 36.25 8.54 7.47
C GLU A 483 37.64 8.88 8.05
N GLY A 484 38.40 7.88 8.45
CA GLY A 484 39.70 8.13 9.07
C GLY A 484 39.61 8.76 10.47
N SER A 485 40.48 9.73 10.73
CA SER A 485 40.71 10.35 12.03
C SER A 485 40.70 11.88 12.02
N MET A 486 40.68 12.52 10.85
CA MET A 486 40.82 13.95 10.66
C MET A 486 39.72 14.48 9.72
N SER A 487 39.31 15.73 9.92
CA SER A 487 38.48 16.48 8.97
C SER A 487 38.82 17.96 9.02
N ALA A 488 38.30 18.78 8.09
CA ALA A 488 38.43 20.24 8.15
C ALA A 488 37.19 20.84 8.83
N ALA A 489 37.38 21.65 9.87
CA ALA A 489 36.31 22.24 10.66
C ALA A 489 36.36 23.76 10.69
N SER A 490 35.21 24.42 10.70
CA SER A 490 35.10 25.86 10.85
C SER A 490 35.67 26.36 12.17
N GLY A 491 36.31 27.53 12.16
CA GLY A 491 36.77 28.19 13.38
C GLY A 491 35.61 28.74 14.23
N ASN A 492 35.78 28.77 15.55
CA ASN A 492 34.76 29.30 16.48
C ASN A 492 34.65 30.83 16.37
N ILE A 493 33.68 31.31 15.59
CA ILE A 493 33.43 32.74 15.32
C ILE A 493 32.31 33.31 16.22
N ALA A 494 32.28 34.63 16.38
CA ALA A 494 31.22 35.32 17.12
C ALA A 494 30.00 35.65 16.24
N ASP A 495 28.88 36.02 16.86
CA ASP A 495 27.65 36.43 16.18
C ASP A 495 27.91 37.53 15.12
N GLY A 496 27.29 37.39 13.97
CA GLY A 496 27.41 38.28 12.80
C GLY A 496 28.72 38.14 12.02
N GLN A 497 29.60 37.20 12.39
CA GLN A 497 30.84 36.95 11.68
C GLN A 497 30.72 35.81 10.67
N LEU A 498 31.75 35.65 9.83
CA LEU A 498 31.91 34.52 8.93
C LEU A 498 33.36 34.06 8.88
N THR A 499 33.57 32.77 8.67
CA THR A 499 34.86 32.13 8.42
C THR A 499 34.76 31.25 7.18
N TRP A 500 35.85 31.09 6.44
CA TRP A 500 35.84 30.35 5.18
C TRP A 500 37.09 29.51 4.96
N LEU A 501 36.91 28.44 4.20
CA LEU A 501 37.93 27.59 3.61
C LEU A 501 37.76 27.64 2.09
N GLU A 502 38.86 27.72 1.35
CA GLU A 502 38.87 27.98 -0.08
C GLU A 502 39.98 27.21 -0.78
N ARG A 503 39.72 26.82 -2.03
CA ARG A 503 40.73 26.34 -2.97
C ARG A 503 40.37 26.73 -4.39
N GLU A 504 41.38 26.87 -5.23
CA GLU A 504 41.19 27.05 -6.67
C GLU A 504 41.06 25.70 -7.36
N HIS A 505 40.21 25.66 -8.39
CA HIS A 505 40.07 24.52 -9.30
C HIS A 505 40.13 25.02 -10.74
N ALA A 506 40.65 24.20 -11.64
CA ALA A 506 40.78 24.57 -13.05
C ALA A 506 39.42 24.66 -13.78
N GLY A 507 38.34 24.15 -13.19
CA GLY A 507 37.05 23.94 -13.85
C GLY A 507 36.95 22.52 -14.42
N GLY A 508 35.72 22.09 -14.72
CA GLY A 508 35.41 20.76 -15.28
C GLY A 508 35.51 19.61 -14.28
N GLY A 509 34.82 18.51 -14.62
CA GLY A 509 34.69 17.31 -13.80
C GLY A 509 33.55 17.39 -12.77
N THR A 510 33.48 16.37 -11.95
CA THR A 510 32.54 16.27 -10.84
C THR A 510 33.30 16.52 -9.54
N LEU A 511 32.68 17.24 -8.61
CA LEU A 511 33.15 17.50 -7.26
C LEU A 511 32.27 16.75 -6.26
N GLN A 512 32.91 16.10 -5.29
CA GLN A 512 32.25 15.44 -4.17
C GLN A 512 32.94 15.80 -2.85
N PHE A 513 32.17 15.95 -1.78
CA PHE A 513 32.68 16.00 -0.39
C PHE A 513 31.58 15.65 0.60
N TRP A 514 31.98 15.12 1.75
CA TRP A 514 31.08 14.93 2.89
C TRP A 514 31.06 16.18 3.75
N TYR A 515 29.90 16.54 4.30
CA TYR A 515 29.77 17.66 5.23
C TYR A 515 28.88 17.33 6.42
N LYS A 516 29.13 18.01 7.54
CA LYS A 516 28.34 17.95 8.78
C LYS A 516 28.13 19.36 9.31
N VAL A 517 26.98 19.64 9.90
CA VAL A 517 26.68 20.93 10.56
C VAL A 517 26.01 20.69 11.90
N SER A 518 26.46 21.39 12.95
CA SER A 518 25.77 21.47 14.23
C SER A 518 25.65 22.94 14.62
N SER A 519 24.45 23.50 14.43
CA SER A 519 24.16 24.92 14.58
C SER A 519 22.68 25.19 14.84
N GLU A 520 22.29 26.47 14.94
CA GLU A 520 20.88 26.87 14.96
C GLU A 520 20.19 26.65 13.59
N ALA A 521 19.08 25.92 13.59
CA ALA A 521 18.31 25.63 12.39
C ALA A 521 17.77 26.91 11.73
N ASN A 522 18.10 27.09 10.44
CA ASN A 522 17.78 28.23 9.58
C ASN A 522 18.54 29.55 9.87
N PHE A 523 19.57 29.53 10.72
CA PHE A 523 20.31 30.74 11.09
C PHE A 523 21.81 30.60 10.76
N ASP A 524 22.55 29.97 11.67
CA ASP A 524 23.97 29.72 11.51
C ASP A 524 24.16 28.63 10.46
N GLU A 525 24.78 28.95 9.33
CA GLU A 525 24.78 28.06 8.17
C GLU A 525 26.17 27.85 7.55
N LEU A 526 26.41 26.62 7.11
CA LEU A 526 27.42 26.28 6.11
C LEU A 526 26.87 26.62 4.73
N ARG A 527 27.68 27.30 3.92
CA ARG A 527 27.42 27.54 2.51
C ARG A 527 28.58 27.02 1.66
N PHE A 528 28.28 26.27 0.61
CA PHE A 528 29.27 25.94 -0.43
C PHE A 528 29.03 26.80 -1.66
N LYS A 529 30.11 27.33 -2.24
CA LYS A 529 30.09 28.18 -3.41
C LYS A 529 31.09 27.73 -4.46
N VAL A 530 30.70 27.93 -5.72
CA VAL A 530 31.56 27.83 -6.90
C VAL A 530 31.55 29.18 -7.59
N GLY A 531 32.71 29.83 -7.63
CA GLY A 531 32.83 31.23 -8.02
C GLY A 531 31.97 32.14 -7.13
N SER A 532 30.97 32.78 -7.71
CA SER A 532 30.02 33.63 -6.97
C SER A 532 28.70 32.94 -6.59
N ARG A 533 28.42 31.76 -7.16
CA ARG A 533 27.16 31.04 -6.99
C ARG A 533 27.19 30.21 -5.71
N THR A 534 26.15 30.31 -4.89
CA THR A 534 25.96 29.43 -3.72
C THR A 534 25.15 28.22 -4.14
N LEU A 535 25.67 27.02 -3.87
CA LEU A 535 25.09 25.74 -4.28
C LEU A 535 24.56 24.93 -3.09
N LEU A 536 25.19 25.05 -1.93
CA LEU A 536 24.75 24.42 -0.68
C LEU A 536 24.43 25.47 0.37
N ARG A 537 23.38 25.22 1.15
CA ARG A 537 23.07 25.88 2.43
C ARG A 537 22.62 24.83 3.43
N ALA A 538 23.33 24.68 4.53
CA ALA A 538 23.02 23.71 5.57
C ALA A 538 23.11 24.37 6.95
N SER A 539 22.12 24.11 7.81
CA SER A 539 22.01 24.67 9.18
C SER A 539 21.25 23.68 10.06
N GLY A 540 21.29 23.87 11.39
CA GLY A 540 20.69 22.92 12.31
C GLY A 540 21.64 21.78 12.65
N GLU A 541 21.09 20.60 12.91
CA GLU A 541 21.86 19.36 13.12
C GLU A 541 21.79 18.52 11.83
N THR A 542 22.81 18.63 10.98
CA THR A 542 23.00 17.82 9.78
C THR A 542 24.11 16.81 10.06
N ASP A 543 23.79 15.52 10.04
CA ASP A 543 24.82 14.48 10.11
C ASP A 543 25.60 14.38 8.80
N TRP A 544 26.69 13.60 8.78
CA TRP A 544 27.54 13.46 7.59
C TRP A 544 26.71 13.12 6.34
N THR A 545 26.72 14.05 5.39
CA THR A 545 25.94 13.99 4.16
C THR A 545 26.87 14.23 2.97
N LEU A 546 26.75 13.43 1.91
CA LEU A 546 27.51 13.60 0.68
C LEU A 546 26.91 14.75 -0.16
N PHE A 547 27.75 15.65 -0.65
CA PHE A 547 27.40 16.65 -1.64
C PHE A 547 28.12 16.37 -2.95
N THR A 548 27.39 16.44 -4.07
CA THR A 548 27.92 16.23 -5.43
C THR A 548 27.60 17.43 -6.32
N TYR A 549 28.55 17.86 -7.16
CA TYR A 549 28.34 18.95 -8.13
C TYR A 549 29.15 18.73 -9.41
N GLU A 550 28.48 18.82 -10.56
CA GLU A 550 29.13 18.84 -11.88
C GLU A 550 29.49 20.28 -12.28
N PHE A 551 30.73 20.52 -12.68
CA PHE A 551 31.16 21.86 -13.07
C PHE A 551 30.55 22.29 -14.41
N GLU A 552 29.77 23.38 -14.38
CA GLU A 552 29.16 23.98 -15.59
C GLU A 552 30.18 24.65 -16.54
N THR A 553 31.45 24.75 -16.14
CA THR A 553 32.51 25.42 -16.91
C THR A 553 33.85 24.71 -16.76
N THR A 554 34.66 24.78 -17.81
CA THR A 554 36.07 24.38 -17.81
C THR A 554 37.03 25.55 -17.53
N ASP A 555 36.50 26.73 -17.24
CA ASP A 555 37.27 27.88 -16.79
C ASP A 555 37.62 27.75 -15.29
N PRO A 556 38.75 28.33 -14.84
CA PRO A 556 39.13 28.31 -13.43
C PRO A 556 38.06 28.92 -12.51
N VAL A 557 37.78 28.22 -11.41
CA VAL A 557 36.79 28.61 -10.40
C VAL A 557 37.37 28.50 -8.99
N THR A 558 36.90 29.40 -8.12
CA THR A 558 37.16 29.35 -6.68
C THR A 558 36.07 28.51 -6.00
N LEU A 559 36.47 27.50 -5.24
CA LEU A 559 35.59 26.68 -4.41
C LEU A 559 35.66 27.19 -2.98
N ARG A 560 34.51 27.49 -2.37
CA ARG A 560 34.50 28.08 -1.03
C ARG A 560 33.43 27.47 -0.13
N TRP A 561 33.86 27.05 1.05
CA TRP A 561 33.02 26.68 2.18
C TRP A 561 33.02 27.83 3.17
N GLU A 562 31.87 28.43 3.41
CA GLU A 562 31.68 29.54 4.35
C GLU A 562 30.79 29.07 5.51
N TYR A 563 31.27 29.22 6.74
CA TYR A 563 30.42 29.11 7.91
C TYR A 563 30.13 30.52 8.42
N ARG A 564 28.84 30.87 8.51
CA ARG A 564 28.39 32.21 8.88
C ARG A 564 27.41 32.16 10.03
N LYS A 565 27.63 33.01 11.03
CA LYS A 565 26.70 33.23 12.13
C LYS A 565 25.72 34.37 11.87
N ASP A 566 24.52 34.23 12.40
CA ASP A 566 23.49 35.27 12.41
C ASP A 566 23.69 36.26 13.58
N GLY A 567 22.71 37.13 13.85
CA GLY A 567 22.88 38.27 14.75
C GLY A 567 22.76 37.99 16.26
N ALA A 568 22.31 36.80 16.69
CA ALA A 568 22.17 36.44 18.10
C ALA A 568 21.80 34.96 18.31
N ASN A 569 22.17 34.44 19.49
CA ASN A 569 21.92 33.08 19.99
C ASN A 569 22.94 32.04 19.48
N SER A 570 23.02 30.92 20.20
CA SER A 570 23.90 29.79 19.92
C SER A 570 23.16 28.51 20.30
N ALA A 571 23.13 27.52 19.42
CA ALA A 571 22.65 26.17 19.70
C ALA A 571 23.45 25.14 18.89
N GLY A 572 23.59 23.92 19.43
CA GLY A 572 24.51 22.95 18.87
C GLY A 572 25.97 23.32 19.19
N GLN A 573 26.90 22.92 18.32
CA GLN A 573 28.33 23.21 18.47
C GLN A 573 28.79 24.51 17.78
N ASP A 574 27.88 25.21 17.10
CA ASP A 574 28.17 26.35 16.22
C ASP A 574 29.33 26.06 15.25
N LYS A 575 29.23 24.94 14.53
CA LYS A 575 30.33 24.45 13.71
C LYS A 575 29.87 23.70 12.46
N ALA A 576 30.72 23.74 11.44
CA ALA A 576 30.62 22.92 10.25
C ALA A 576 31.92 22.16 10.02
N TRP A 577 31.80 20.96 9.43
CA TRP A 577 32.91 20.11 9.03
C TRP A 577 32.76 19.70 7.58
N ILE A 578 33.89 19.50 6.90
CA ILE A 578 33.96 18.83 5.61
C ILE A 578 35.02 17.74 5.63
N ASP A 579 34.79 16.69 4.85
CA ASP A 579 35.67 15.53 4.77
C ASP A 579 35.62 14.84 3.41
N ASN A 580 36.62 13.99 3.11
CA ASN A 580 36.73 13.21 1.87
C ASN A 580 36.42 14.04 0.62
N PHE A 581 37.16 15.13 0.43
CA PHE A 581 37.03 15.97 -0.74
C PHE A 581 37.63 15.29 -1.96
N VAL A 582 36.91 15.25 -3.08
CA VAL A 582 37.42 14.76 -4.35
C VAL A 582 36.88 15.56 -5.53
N ILE A 583 37.73 15.77 -6.53
CA ILE A 583 37.37 16.19 -7.88
C ILE A 583 37.94 15.16 -8.85
N GLY A 584 37.12 14.72 -9.78
CA GLY A 584 37.46 13.70 -10.76
C GLY A 584 36.54 13.74 -11.95
N ALA A 585 36.81 12.89 -12.93
CA ALA A 585 35.82 12.55 -13.94
C ALA A 585 35.11 11.27 -13.49
N ASP A 586 33.78 11.28 -13.50
CA ASP A 586 33.06 10.01 -13.57
C ASP A 586 33.42 9.35 -14.91
N THR A 587 34.09 8.21 -14.83
CA THR A 587 34.49 7.47 -16.02
C THR A 587 33.41 6.51 -16.51
N THR A 588 32.29 6.40 -15.79
CA THR A 588 31.20 5.46 -16.07
C THR A 588 30.83 5.48 -17.56
N SER A 589 31.02 4.33 -18.20
CA SER A 589 30.66 4.11 -19.59
C SER A 589 29.67 2.97 -19.68
N TRP A 590 28.60 3.17 -20.45
CA TRP A 590 27.55 2.18 -20.66
C TRP A 590 27.64 1.60 -22.08
N SER A 591 27.43 0.29 -22.19
CA SER A 591 27.37 -0.45 -23.45
C SER A 591 26.12 -1.31 -23.49
N ASP A 592 25.49 -1.41 -24.67
CA ASP A 592 24.31 -2.25 -24.86
C ASP A 592 24.65 -3.74 -24.72
N VAL A 593 23.90 -4.40 -23.84
CA VAL A 593 23.81 -5.87 -23.82
C VAL A 593 22.74 -6.31 -24.81
N VAL A 594 21.57 -5.66 -24.76
CA VAL A 594 20.48 -5.86 -25.71
C VAL A 594 19.71 -4.55 -25.88
N GLU A 595 19.55 -4.11 -27.13
CA GLU A 595 18.79 -2.88 -27.46
C GLU A 595 17.29 -3.06 -27.24
N THR A 596 16.74 -4.23 -27.55
CA THR A 596 15.32 -4.55 -27.37
C THR A 596 15.14 -6.06 -27.26
N THR A 597 14.48 -6.52 -26.19
CA THR A 597 14.11 -7.92 -26.04
C THR A 597 12.85 -8.29 -26.84
N ALA A 598 12.67 -9.59 -27.09
CA ALA A 598 11.36 -10.10 -27.46
C ALA A 598 10.42 -10.02 -26.23
N PRO A 599 9.10 -9.84 -26.43
CA PRO A 599 8.15 -9.85 -25.32
C PRO A 599 8.27 -11.14 -24.50
N GLY A 600 8.31 -11.01 -23.16
CA GLY A 600 8.40 -12.16 -22.25
C GLY A 600 9.76 -12.86 -22.22
N THR A 601 10.83 -12.18 -22.66
CA THR A 601 12.20 -12.71 -22.52
C THR A 601 12.57 -12.81 -21.05
N THR A 602 12.93 -14.01 -20.58
CA THR A 602 13.35 -14.28 -19.20
C THR A 602 14.86 -14.50 -19.04
N LEU A 603 15.60 -14.70 -20.14
CA LEU A 603 17.04 -14.89 -20.14
C LEU A 603 17.67 -14.09 -21.29
N ILE A 604 18.64 -13.25 -20.97
CA ILE A 604 19.47 -12.55 -21.97
C ILE A 604 20.91 -13.09 -21.88
N PRO A 605 21.38 -13.87 -22.87
CA PRO A 605 22.75 -14.32 -22.89
C PRO A 605 23.72 -13.14 -23.04
N TRP A 606 24.71 -13.06 -22.18
CA TRP A 606 25.76 -12.05 -22.22
C TRP A 606 27.12 -12.64 -21.85
N THR A 607 28.20 -12.13 -22.44
CA THR A 607 29.57 -12.57 -22.13
C THR A 607 30.37 -11.37 -21.63
N PRO A 608 30.82 -11.37 -20.36
CA PRO A 608 31.65 -10.30 -19.82
C PRO A 608 32.98 -10.20 -20.58
N THR A 609 33.34 -8.98 -20.96
CA THR A 609 34.57 -8.69 -21.72
C THR A 609 35.73 -8.21 -20.86
N VAL A 610 35.45 -7.84 -19.61
CA VAL A 610 36.45 -7.44 -18.60
C VAL A 610 36.02 -7.91 -17.21
N VAL A 611 37.02 -8.22 -16.37
CA VAL A 611 36.81 -8.52 -14.96
C VAL A 611 36.77 -7.20 -14.20
N SER A 612 35.64 -6.89 -13.54
CA SER A 612 35.49 -5.67 -12.75
C SER A 612 34.51 -5.86 -11.59
N GLU A 613 34.88 -5.39 -10.40
CA GLU A 613 33.99 -5.25 -9.25
C GLU A 613 33.03 -4.06 -9.37
N HIS A 614 33.30 -3.16 -10.33
CA HIS A 614 32.46 -2.02 -10.69
C HIS A 614 31.46 -2.36 -11.80
N THR A 615 31.17 -3.65 -12.00
CA THR A 615 30.15 -4.05 -12.95
C THR A 615 28.77 -3.67 -12.42
N ARG A 616 27.99 -2.93 -13.22
CA ARG A 616 26.58 -2.62 -12.99
C ARG A 616 25.78 -2.78 -14.26
N LEU A 617 24.52 -3.18 -14.08
CA LEU A 617 23.51 -3.19 -15.11
C LEU A 617 22.54 -2.03 -14.90
N ARG A 618 21.95 -1.57 -16.00
CA ARG A 618 20.77 -0.72 -15.99
C ARG A 618 19.77 -1.22 -17.01
N VAL A 619 18.50 -0.97 -16.73
CA VAL A 619 17.38 -1.45 -17.56
C VAL A 619 16.39 -0.33 -17.75
N ARG A 620 15.71 -0.32 -18.90
CA ARG A 620 14.57 0.56 -19.15
C ARG A 620 13.53 -0.13 -20.02
N ASN A 621 12.29 0.32 -19.94
CA ASN A 621 11.22 -0.15 -20.80
C ASN A 621 11.43 0.33 -22.23
N ASP A 622 11.21 -0.56 -23.19
CA ASP A 622 10.96 -0.20 -24.59
C ASP A 622 9.45 -0.01 -24.76
N LEU A 623 9.04 1.23 -25.01
CA LEU A 623 7.64 1.63 -25.12
C LEU A 623 7.11 1.47 -26.56
N GLY A 624 7.99 1.15 -27.52
CA GLY A 624 7.67 1.05 -28.95
C GLY A 624 7.97 2.33 -29.73
N ASP A 625 8.01 2.22 -31.06
CA ASP A 625 8.21 3.35 -32.01
C ASP A 625 9.48 4.21 -31.80
N GLY A 626 10.47 3.67 -31.07
CA GLY A 626 11.72 4.35 -30.74
C GLY A 626 11.69 5.14 -29.43
N GLU A 627 10.60 5.03 -28.67
CA GLU A 627 10.45 5.62 -27.34
C GLU A 627 10.86 4.62 -26.25
N TYR A 628 11.57 5.13 -25.24
CA TYR A 628 12.09 4.34 -24.12
C TYR A 628 11.78 5.07 -22.81
N GLY A 629 11.52 4.30 -21.75
CA GLY A 629 11.42 4.85 -20.40
C GLY A 629 12.78 5.29 -19.82
N GLU A 630 12.75 5.85 -18.62
CA GLU A 630 13.96 6.22 -17.87
C GLU A 630 14.85 5.02 -17.55
N TRP A 631 16.15 5.28 -17.45
CA TRP A 631 17.12 4.27 -17.04
C TRP A 631 17.03 4.00 -15.54
N ASP A 632 16.75 2.75 -15.19
CA ASP A 632 16.76 2.28 -13.80
C ASP A 632 18.08 1.55 -13.50
N LEU A 633 18.77 1.98 -12.44
CA LEU A 633 19.96 1.34 -11.93
C LEU A 633 19.53 0.17 -11.06
N ILE A 634 19.92 -1.04 -11.45
CA ILE A 634 19.35 -2.25 -10.85
C ILE A 634 19.85 -2.42 -9.41
N ASP A 635 18.94 -2.37 -8.44
CA ASP A 635 19.15 -2.67 -7.03
C ASP A 635 18.10 -3.65 -6.46
N HIS A 636 17.65 -4.59 -7.30
CA HIS A 636 16.74 -5.73 -7.03
C HIS A 636 15.27 -5.59 -7.48
N SER A 637 14.84 -4.44 -8.02
CA SER A 637 13.56 -4.35 -8.78
C SER A 637 13.48 -3.19 -9.76
N PHE A 638 12.79 -3.34 -10.91
CA PHE A 638 12.53 -2.25 -11.87
C PHE A 638 11.05 -2.16 -12.29
N ALA A 639 10.46 -0.96 -12.23
CA ALA A 639 9.04 -0.78 -12.56
C ALA A 639 8.78 -0.91 -14.08
N VAL A 640 7.82 -1.75 -14.48
CA VAL A 640 7.27 -1.74 -15.84
C VAL A 640 6.31 -0.57 -15.95
N ARG A 641 6.50 0.30 -16.95
CA ARG A 641 5.74 1.53 -17.14
C ARG A 641 5.21 1.59 -18.56
N ILE A 642 4.00 2.12 -18.68
CA ILE A 642 3.38 2.51 -19.95
C ILE A 642 3.41 4.04 -20.07
N TYR A 643 3.49 4.60 -21.28
CA TYR A 643 3.56 6.05 -21.46
C TYR A 643 2.35 6.74 -20.78
N GLY A 644 2.61 7.68 -19.85
CA GLY A 644 1.59 8.30 -19.00
C GLY A 644 1.43 7.69 -17.60
N ASP A 645 2.11 6.59 -17.27
CA ASP A 645 2.13 5.96 -15.93
C ASP A 645 3.26 6.56 -15.08
N ALA A 646 2.97 7.67 -14.42
CA ALA A 646 3.90 8.37 -13.53
C ALA A 646 4.18 7.56 -12.26
N THR A 647 3.21 6.79 -11.78
CA THR A 647 3.31 6.06 -10.49
C THR A 647 4.01 4.72 -10.61
N GLY A 648 4.17 4.19 -11.83
CA GLY A 648 4.74 2.88 -12.09
C GLY A 648 3.86 1.74 -11.59
N ASP A 649 2.55 1.96 -11.47
CA ASP A 649 1.57 0.98 -10.99
C ASP A 649 0.99 0.12 -12.12
N CYS A 650 1.52 0.27 -13.34
CA CYS A 650 1.09 -0.42 -14.54
C CYS A 650 -0.34 -0.07 -14.98
N ALA A 651 -0.87 1.08 -14.56
CA ALA A 651 -2.19 1.57 -14.97
C ALA A 651 -2.20 3.09 -15.09
N VAL A 652 -2.29 3.66 -16.30
CA VAL A 652 -2.49 5.11 -16.47
C VAL A 652 -3.86 5.50 -15.96
N ASN A 653 -3.91 6.10 -14.78
CA ASN A 653 -5.13 6.43 -14.10
C ASN A 653 -5.04 7.79 -13.38
N LEU A 654 -5.97 8.05 -12.47
CA LEU A 654 -6.02 9.33 -11.77
C LEU A 654 -4.83 9.52 -10.82
N ALA A 655 -4.21 8.43 -10.37
CA ALA A 655 -2.99 8.44 -9.57
C ALA A 655 -1.82 9.04 -10.37
N ASP A 656 -1.67 8.68 -11.64
CA ASP A 656 -0.61 9.22 -12.50
C ASP A 656 -0.83 10.68 -12.85
N LEU A 657 -2.09 11.04 -13.09
CA LEU A 657 -2.45 12.43 -13.30
C LEU A 657 -2.17 13.26 -12.04
N ALA A 658 -2.47 12.72 -10.86
CA ALA A 658 -2.19 13.38 -9.59
C ALA A 658 -0.68 13.50 -9.33
N ALA A 659 0.09 12.45 -9.61
CA ALA A 659 1.56 12.46 -9.49
C ALA A 659 2.19 13.49 -10.44
N THR A 660 1.79 13.49 -11.71
CA THR A 660 2.26 14.46 -12.70
C THR A 660 1.89 15.89 -12.33
N LEU A 661 0.67 16.10 -11.80
CA LEU A 661 0.24 17.42 -11.37
C LEU A 661 0.88 17.90 -10.06
N ALA A 662 1.38 16.99 -9.22
CA ALA A 662 2.04 17.35 -7.97
C ALA A 662 3.34 18.13 -8.22
N GLY A 663 4.05 17.83 -9.30
CA GLY A 663 5.25 18.54 -9.76
C GLY A 663 5.02 19.54 -10.89
N PHE A 664 3.77 19.80 -11.29
CA PHE A 664 3.50 20.64 -12.47
C PHE A 664 4.07 22.07 -12.34
N GLY A 665 4.78 22.50 -13.39
CA GLY A 665 5.47 23.79 -13.45
C GLY A 665 6.85 23.80 -12.79
N THR A 666 7.35 22.64 -12.37
CA THR A 666 8.71 22.45 -11.85
C THR A 666 9.62 21.85 -12.91
N CYS A 667 10.92 22.04 -12.77
CA CYS A 667 11.93 21.50 -13.67
C CYS A 667 13.07 20.88 -12.85
N ASP A 668 13.97 20.17 -13.52
CA ASP A 668 15.12 19.52 -12.89
C ASP A 668 15.87 20.44 -11.90
N GLY A 669 16.13 19.90 -10.70
CA GLY A 669 16.69 20.63 -9.55
C GLY A 669 15.67 21.27 -8.59
N ASP A 670 14.36 21.24 -8.90
CA ASP A 670 13.31 21.62 -7.93
C ASP A 670 12.98 20.41 -7.01
N PRO A 671 12.81 20.59 -5.69
CA PRO A 671 12.46 19.50 -4.76
C PRO A 671 11.13 18.79 -5.06
N LEU A 672 10.26 19.40 -5.87
CA LEU A 672 8.98 18.85 -6.28
C LEU A 672 9.00 18.32 -7.73
N PHE A 673 10.13 18.41 -8.42
CA PHE A 673 10.31 17.81 -9.73
C PHE A 673 10.40 16.29 -9.58
N ASP A 674 9.50 15.60 -10.28
CA ASP A 674 9.51 14.16 -10.40
C ASP A 674 9.89 13.79 -11.84
N SER A 675 11.11 13.30 -12.03
CA SER A 675 11.60 12.88 -13.34
C SER A 675 10.77 11.72 -13.92
N GLN A 676 9.99 11.02 -13.09
CA GLN A 676 9.13 9.93 -13.53
C GLN A 676 7.84 10.40 -14.19
N ALA A 677 7.50 11.67 -14.00
CA ALA A 677 6.35 12.30 -14.62
C ALA A 677 6.72 13.15 -15.86
N ASP A 678 8.01 13.24 -16.21
CA ASP A 678 8.51 13.94 -17.41
C ASP A 678 8.54 12.94 -18.58
N PHE A 679 7.45 12.90 -19.34
CA PHE A 679 7.25 11.90 -20.40
C PHE A 679 7.84 12.34 -21.73
N ASN A 680 8.11 13.63 -21.93
CA ASN A 680 8.71 14.15 -23.15
C ASN A 680 10.22 14.40 -23.02
N HIS A 681 10.78 14.20 -21.82
CA HIS A 681 12.19 14.35 -21.46
C HIS A 681 12.75 15.74 -21.76
N ASP A 682 11.94 16.77 -21.56
CA ASP A 682 12.38 18.16 -21.71
C ASP A 682 12.90 18.79 -20.40
N LEU A 683 12.94 17.99 -19.32
CA LEU A 683 13.38 18.33 -17.98
C LEU A 683 12.45 19.29 -17.23
N CYS A 684 11.20 19.43 -17.67
CA CYS A 684 10.18 20.23 -17.04
C CYS A 684 8.82 19.53 -17.06
N LEU A 685 8.10 19.54 -15.93
CA LEU A 685 6.74 19.01 -15.86
C LEU A 685 5.74 20.06 -16.35
N ASP A 686 5.27 19.91 -17.58
CA ASP A 686 4.37 20.88 -18.21
C ASP A 686 3.12 20.25 -18.85
N LEU A 687 2.43 21.02 -19.68
CA LEU A 687 1.19 20.56 -20.33
C LEU A 687 1.42 19.38 -21.26
N SER A 688 2.63 19.19 -21.75
CA SER A 688 3.05 18.08 -22.60
C SER A 688 3.04 16.77 -21.82
N ASP A 689 3.47 16.78 -20.56
CA ASP A 689 3.48 15.59 -19.70
C ASP A 689 2.09 15.23 -19.21
N VAL A 690 1.31 16.25 -18.82
CA VAL A 690 -0.11 16.08 -18.51
C VAL A 690 -0.85 15.52 -19.73
N SER A 691 -0.49 15.98 -20.94
CA SER A 691 -1.02 15.41 -22.18
C SER A 691 -0.60 13.95 -22.36
N GLY A 692 0.59 13.55 -21.90
CA GLY A 692 1.04 12.17 -21.88
C GLY A 692 0.10 11.26 -21.09
N VAL A 693 -0.18 11.61 -19.83
CA VAL A 693 -1.15 10.89 -18.98
C VAL A 693 -2.54 10.85 -19.62
N LEU A 694 -3.03 12.00 -20.10
CA LEU A 694 -4.38 12.09 -20.65
C LEU A 694 -4.53 11.31 -21.96
N SER A 695 -3.47 11.23 -22.76
CA SER A 695 -3.49 10.52 -24.05
C SER A 695 -3.60 9.00 -23.89
N ASN A 696 -3.12 8.47 -22.76
CA ASN A 696 -3.16 7.04 -22.44
C ASN A 696 -4.04 6.71 -21.23
N PHE A 697 -4.90 7.63 -20.78
CA PHE A 697 -5.74 7.42 -19.60
C PHE A 697 -6.65 6.19 -19.73
N GLY A 698 -6.59 5.30 -18.76
CA GLY A 698 -7.26 4.00 -18.74
C GLY A 698 -6.47 2.87 -19.40
N ALA A 699 -5.28 3.14 -19.95
CA ALA A 699 -4.36 2.10 -20.38
C ALA A 699 -3.84 1.36 -19.14
N THR A 700 -3.78 0.04 -19.23
CA THR A 700 -3.10 -0.79 -18.25
C THR A 700 -2.04 -1.60 -18.98
N CYS A 701 -0.98 -1.99 -18.27
CA CYS A 701 -0.14 -3.07 -18.72
C CYS A 701 -1.05 -4.27 -19.05
N PRO A 702 -0.85 -4.96 -20.18
CA PRO A 702 -1.64 -6.13 -20.53
C PRO A 702 -1.57 -7.23 -19.49
#